data_AF-A0A1Q3QGG8-F1
#
_entry.id   AF-A0A1Q3QGG8-F1
#
_cell.length_a   1.000
_cell.length_b   1.000
_cell.length_c   1.000
_cell.angle_alpha   90.00
_cell.angle_beta   90.00
_cell.angle_gamma   90.00
#
_symmetry.space_group_name_H-M   'P 1'
#
loop_
_entity.id
_entity.type
_entity.pdbx_description
1 polymer ?
#
loop_
_entity_poly.entity_id
_entity_poly.type
_entity_poly.pdbx_seq_one_letter_code
_entity_poly.pdbx_strand_id
1 'polypeptide(L)'
;MKKSYLFKFFVFAVIAAFVTVTSCKDYNDDINGLQNQVDKNGSAITALQTQLATLQTAATTAQTTADAAKTAAAEAKTVADAAKVKAQEAIAAAAQAKLDAIADATAQVDALKTFMVSELGKKVDQSKFDAALLVLNAKIEGIDEGLSELGDVVAGIDGRVIQNAKDIKDANEAITLLIKADQDLQIQLDALKLYAEATRELADNNKEAIEAAQKDIKDAQKEIADLWAQLTSDKAELLGLIGENSDAIAKLIEDLDATNQSIEDLKKEMKRELDAIKGDIGDIQGDIVQINDNIRSIEANLLSLHTLVVNRLTSITLASNAYVGGIEAIIFNSLQYAPMVADENAGIPTVYTLSTAALAEASYKFNPRSFNLANADYNYVDRTATILPGTRAAGSNWVQIEGAPVRNAAEGTVNFKLRRLNAHSTQPAEGKGNFIALEATLKGEAVDAGETGVVIAAKQELVWDNILDADKVRISDKATLISGGNDAHYPTTFAAAVTGKIWYEDMTYDKIYDLKSKVATCINNGDPHAAFDIEAYKLSYRFSVAASPYNITTGGTTTNQQTWIQLVDGNAGTFKAEDFSKEAIGRTPILKVELVDEAGNVVRRAFVKVKIGVKKSDDITVGTVHNLEFKCNNTQESYELSEQYIRENVYRVITNTQGQTSLSHEEFWNMYELDNSVVKKNNVVVTGFENAPVIVDGDGGTGTATKKIVWTFKHDQIGLIGAGGATLVGSVTVRNKLASSEFPAKVTFQFTVNVKLPAFSLDKVENDIYWQKNGEDYVAYKVNVLVPADKQSPARECQFETSLPQAYTRYNVTNTSAACVTSYFKVIRTTANGVVTTPVMPGVKIVGNNITLDKTDAAVKAALNSPLGLQAMIAHIYVLENGDEVTVNEFLVNFIRPVNLNMPSGVTVVDAKTGGDVADFQWNGILTDWRGEAIISPEWTLVERSRSYWKYAYTPEYEWVDGHYVQISPASLNVEYGTVSFTVGSTPIEMYNGSATYQVQRRQNTGHGWSSWSDYQSPVTYSTAAPMSTHAEVDIYLESKRVALANTFNNNSNTEYRVVQVGTTTYTPVQVASGQLVEYTYVKSITYVPAEYEWVNGTFKVKPHVPTPMPTYPGTSNGQIVGDWEWTTFSWTIPQLDLGQYWFYYGRFSAITADFAHVTTNLKYNGYTLPSQVTLEQVGNTVKYVNVGTPIGYAYEIYIPVTVTYGWGTTSSVLTIKVNPVGQ
;
A
#
# COMPACT_ATOMS: atom_id res chain seq x y z
N MET A 1 -24.07 -45.92 31.84
CA MET A 1 -24.12 -46.73 33.08
C MET A 1 -22.78 -47.44 33.20
N LYS A 2 -22.08 -47.48 34.35
CA LYS A 2 -22.14 -46.68 35.60
C LYS A 2 -20.67 -46.27 35.92
N LYS A 3 -20.34 -45.03 36.32
CA LYS A 3 -20.58 -44.39 37.63
C LYS A 3 -20.09 -45.23 38.81
N SER A 4 -19.12 -44.73 39.58
CA SER A 4 -19.34 -44.13 40.92
C SER A 4 -17.99 -43.98 41.66
N TYR A 5 -17.39 -42.80 41.89
CA TYR A 5 -17.79 -41.62 42.68
C TYR A 5 -17.64 -41.73 44.21
N LEU A 6 -16.79 -40.82 44.75
CA LEU A 6 -16.93 -40.08 46.03
C LEU A 6 -16.84 -40.88 47.36
N PHE A 7 -16.65 -40.29 48.57
CA PHE A 7 -16.74 -38.89 49.02
C PHE A 7 -15.71 -38.54 50.14
N LYS A 8 -15.60 -37.24 50.46
CA LYS A 8 -14.70 -36.50 51.40
C LYS A 8 -14.91 -36.80 52.92
N PHE A 9 -14.23 -35.98 53.77
CA PHE A 9 -14.33 -35.72 55.25
C PHE A 9 -13.20 -36.39 56.09
N PHE A 10 -12.57 -35.81 57.13
CA PHE A 10 -12.59 -34.50 57.85
C PHE A 10 -11.28 -34.38 58.72
N VAL A 11 -10.73 -33.24 59.17
CA VAL A 11 -10.91 -32.46 60.45
C VAL A 11 -9.72 -31.44 60.46
N PHE A 12 -9.84 -30.10 60.54
CA PHE A 12 -9.98 -29.19 61.73
C PHE A 12 -8.81 -29.27 62.78
N ALA A 13 -8.35 -28.26 63.55
CA ALA A 13 -8.63 -26.82 63.71
C ALA A 13 -7.39 -26.08 64.36
N VAL A 14 -6.97 -24.85 63.98
CA VAL A 14 -7.32 -23.47 64.48
C VAL A 14 -6.57 -22.98 65.76
N ILE A 15 -6.37 -21.64 65.85
CA ILE A 15 -6.05 -20.75 67.03
C ILE A 15 -4.55 -20.38 67.24
N ALA A 16 -4.12 -19.14 67.54
CA ALA A 16 -4.53 -17.73 67.26
C ALA A 16 -3.53 -16.73 67.92
N ALA A 17 -3.72 -15.41 67.67
CA ALA A 17 -3.42 -14.26 68.56
C ALA A 17 -2.00 -13.64 68.62
N PHE A 18 -1.78 -12.32 68.80
CA PHE A 18 -2.60 -11.07 68.74
C PHE A 18 -1.59 -9.88 68.56
N VAL A 19 -1.69 -8.99 67.56
CA VAL A 19 -2.20 -7.57 67.61
C VAL A 19 -1.26 -6.46 68.14
N THR A 20 -0.83 -5.50 67.27
CA THR A 20 -1.14 -4.03 67.31
C THR A 20 -0.36 -3.19 66.26
N VAL A 21 -1.11 -2.52 65.37
CA VAL A 21 -1.07 -1.09 64.88
C VAL A 21 0.05 -0.12 65.36
N THR A 22 0.48 0.95 64.65
CA THR A 22 -0.07 1.79 63.54
C THR A 22 1.04 2.43 62.65
N SER A 23 0.79 2.71 61.36
CA SER A 23 0.65 4.09 60.79
C SER A 23 0.34 4.06 59.28
N CYS A 24 -0.66 4.82 58.81
CA CYS A 24 -1.03 4.84 57.40
C CYS A 24 -0.28 5.96 56.64
N LYS A 25 0.76 5.61 55.85
CA LYS A 25 1.36 6.54 54.87
C LYS A 25 2.08 5.89 53.67
N ASP A 26 2.31 4.58 53.70
CA ASP A 26 2.96 3.79 52.64
C ASP A 26 2.00 3.41 51.50
N TYR A 27 0.79 2.95 51.82
CA TYR A 27 -0.14 2.33 50.84
C TYR A 27 -0.42 3.13 49.56
N ASN A 28 -0.36 4.47 49.58
CA ASN A 28 -0.67 5.26 48.40
C ASN A 28 0.54 5.39 47.43
N ASP A 29 1.76 5.35 47.96
CA ASP A 29 2.98 5.30 47.15
C ASP A 29 3.22 3.87 46.64
N ASP A 30 2.88 2.85 47.44
CA ASP A 30 2.88 1.45 47.01
C ASP A 30 1.86 1.21 45.88
N ILE A 31 0.64 1.76 45.96
CA ILE A 31 -0.36 1.64 44.89
C ILE A 31 0.09 2.35 43.62
N ASN A 32 0.68 3.55 43.72
CA ASN A 32 1.24 4.24 42.54
C ASN A 32 2.48 3.54 41.97
N GLY A 33 3.30 2.93 42.82
CA GLY A 33 4.43 2.09 42.42
C GLY A 33 3.99 0.81 41.73
N LEU A 34 2.96 0.15 42.25
CA LEU A 34 2.32 -1.02 41.64
C LEU A 34 1.64 -0.66 40.32
N GLN A 35 0.93 0.46 40.22
CA GLN A 35 0.33 0.91 38.96
C GLN A 35 1.41 1.19 37.90
N ASN A 36 2.50 1.89 38.27
CA ASN A 36 3.64 2.09 37.36
C ASN A 36 4.37 0.77 37.00
N GLN A 37 4.42 -0.22 37.89
CA GLN A 37 4.92 -1.56 37.56
C GLN A 37 3.94 -2.32 36.65
N VAL A 38 2.63 -2.20 36.86
CA VAL A 38 1.60 -2.82 36.01
C VAL A 38 1.62 -2.21 34.61
N ASP A 39 1.80 -0.90 34.47
CA ASP A 39 1.85 -0.21 33.17
C ASP A 39 3.18 -0.50 32.43
N LYS A 40 4.30 -0.60 33.16
CA LYS A 40 5.58 -1.10 32.61
C LYS A 40 5.51 -2.57 32.22
N ASN A 41 4.86 -3.41 33.03
CA ASN A 41 4.67 -4.82 32.74
C ASN A 41 3.67 -5.02 31.59
N GLY A 42 2.64 -4.17 31.46
CA GLY A 42 1.74 -4.14 30.30
C GLY A 42 2.51 -3.80 29.02
N SER A 43 3.35 -2.76 29.06
CA SER A 43 4.25 -2.41 27.96
C SER A 43 5.22 -3.54 27.61
N ALA A 44 5.77 -4.23 28.62
CA ALA A 44 6.64 -5.40 28.43
C ALA A 44 5.89 -6.63 27.91
N ILE A 45 4.63 -6.84 28.31
CA ILE A 45 3.76 -7.92 27.81
C ILE A 45 3.36 -7.65 26.36
N THR A 46 3.04 -6.41 25.99
CA THR A 46 2.81 -6.05 24.59
C THR A 46 4.09 -6.22 23.77
N ALA A 47 5.25 -5.78 24.27
CA ALA A 47 6.54 -6.02 23.61
C ALA A 47 6.87 -7.51 23.47
N LEU A 48 6.58 -8.34 24.48
CA LEU A 48 6.73 -9.80 24.44
C LEU A 48 5.70 -10.47 23.53
N GLN A 49 4.47 -9.94 23.40
CA GLN A 49 3.49 -10.41 22.43
C GLN A 49 3.90 -10.05 20.99
N THR A 50 4.45 -8.85 20.78
CA THR A 50 5.06 -8.46 19.49
C THR A 50 6.27 -9.34 19.19
N GLN A 51 7.18 -9.55 20.13
CA GLN A 51 8.33 -10.45 19.95
C GLN A 51 7.90 -11.90 19.74
N LEU A 52 6.86 -12.39 20.43
CA LEU A 52 6.32 -13.73 20.23
C LEU A 52 5.69 -13.87 18.85
N ALA A 53 4.93 -12.87 18.39
CA ALA A 53 4.41 -12.84 17.02
C ALA A 53 5.54 -12.79 15.99
N THR A 54 6.56 -11.95 16.20
CA THR A 54 7.75 -11.88 15.33
C THR A 54 8.53 -13.18 15.32
N LEU A 55 8.70 -13.86 16.46
CA LEU A 55 9.35 -15.17 16.58
C LEU A 55 8.49 -16.29 15.98
N GLN A 56 7.16 -16.19 16.05
CA GLN A 56 6.24 -17.16 15.47
C GLN A 56 6.16 -17.01 13.95
N THR A 57 6.23 -15.78 13.42
CA THR A 57 6.45 -15.51 12.00
C THR A 57 7.84 -15.98 11.57
N ALA A 58 8.91 -15.62 12.29
CA ALA A 58 10.28 -16.04 11.97
C ALA A 58 10.46 -17.56 12.05
N ALA A 59 9.83 -18.25 12.99
CA ALA A 59 9.79 -19.71 13.07
C ALA A 59 9.00 -20.31 11.91
N THR A 60 7.87 -19.71 11.51
CA THR A 60 7.10 -20.17 10.33
C THR A 60 7.88 -19.95 9.03
N THR A 61 8.57 -18.83 8.89
CA THR A 61 9.48 -18.54 7.76
C THR A 61 10.66 -19.50 7.78
N ALA A 62 11.31 -19.75 8.93
CA ALA A 62 12.40 -20.70 9.05
C ALA A 62 11.95 -22.15 8.79
N GLN A 63 10.74 -22.53 9.22
CA GLN A 63 10.10 -23.81 8.90
C GLN A 63 9.89 -23.93 7.38
N THR A 64 9.33 -22.90 6.74
CA THR A 64 9.10 -22.86 5.29
C THR A 64 10.41 -22.87 4.50
N THR A 65 11.45 -22.17 4.98
CA THR A 65 12.80 -22.19 4.38
C THR A 65 13.50 -23.53 4.59
N ALA A 66 13.32 -24.19 5.74
CA ALA A 66 13.85 -25.52 6.00
C ALA A 66 13.13 -26.60 5.16
N ASP A 67 11.81 -26.50 5.00
CA ASP A 67 11.03 -27.40 4.16
C ASP A 67 11.32 -27.16 2.66
N ALA A 68 11.56 -25.90 2.24
CA ALA A 68 12.07 -25.58 0.92
C ALA A 68 13.50 -26.12 0.68
N ALA A 69 14.41 -25.98 1.65
CA ALA A 69 15.75 -26.54 1.57
C ALA A 69 15.76 -28.08 1.58
N LYS A 70 14.83 -28.71 2.32
CA LYS A 70 14.61 -30.16 2.34
C LYS A 70 14.03 -30.67 1.02
N THR A 71 13.16 -29.87 0.38
CA THR A 71 12.62 -30.14 -0.96
C THR A 71 13.72 -30.00 -2.01
N ALA A 72 14.49 -28.91 -2.01
CA ALA A 72 15.62 -28.70 -2.90
C ALA A 72 16.73 -29.77 -2.73
N ALA A 73 16.99 -30.23 -1.50
CA ALA A 73 17.92 -31.33 -1.24
C ALA A 73 17.38 -32.69 -1.70
N ALA A 74 16.06 -32.91 -1.63
CA ALA A 74 15.41 -34.08 -2.22
C ALA A 74 15.51 -34.04 -3.75
N GLU A 75 15.17 -32.91 -4.39
CA GLU A 75 15.26 -32.71 -5.85
C GLU A 75 16.71 -32.85 -6.36
N ALA A 76 17.70 -32.26 -5.69
CA ALA A 76 19.11 -32.42 -6.01
C ALA A 76 19.55 -33.90 -5.92
N LYS A 77 19.00 -34.66 -4.96
CA LYS A 77 19.23 -36.10 -4.87
C LYS A 77 18.56 -36.86 -6.02
N THR A 78 17.32 -36.54 -6.40
CA THR A 78 16.65 -37.18 -7.55
C THR A 78 17.38 -36.90 -8.87
N VAL A 79 17.93 -35.70 -9.04
CA VAL A 79 18.76 -35.34 -10.21
C VAL A 79 20.10 -36.09 -10.20
N ALA A 80 20.74 -36.24 -9.05
CA ALA A 80 21.98 -37.03 -8.91
C ALA A 80 21.75 -38.53 -9.15
N ASP A 81 20.68 -39.10 -8.60
CA ASP A 81 20.31 -40.50 -8.81
C ASP A 81 19.89 -40.75 -10.28
N ALA A 82 19.20 -39.82 -10.93
CA ALA A 82 18.88 -39.89 -12.37
C ALA A 82 20.13 -39.77 -13.27
N ALA A 83 21.10 -38.94 -12.90
CA ALA A 83 22.39 -38.85 -13.60
C ALA A 83 23.20 -40.16 -13.46
N LYS A 84 23.14 -40.80 -12.29
CA LYS A 84 23.77 -42.10 -12.03
C LYS A 84 23.13 -43.22 -12.85
N VAL A 85 21.80 -43.26 -12.96
CA VAL A 85 21.08 -44.21 -13.82
C VAL A 85 21.45 -44.02 -15.30
N LYS A 86 21.44 -42.80 -15.83
CA LYS A 86 21.84 -42.54 -17.22
C LYS A 86 23.30 -42.91 -17.52
N ALA A 87 24.21 -42.75 -16.55
CA ALA A 87 25.58 -43.22 -16.68
C ALA A 87 25.66 -44.77 -16.73
N GLN A 88 24.85 -45.46 -15.93
CA GLN A 88 24.77 -46.93 -15.95
C GLN A 88 24.09 -47.48 -17.21
N GLU A 89 23.06 -46.80 -17.73
CA GLU A 89 22.41 -47.15 -19.01
C GLU A 89 23.36 -46.95 -20.21
N ALA A 90 24.17 -45.89 -20.23
CA ALA A 90 25.18 -45.67 -21.27
C ALA A 90 26.29 -46.74 -21.22
N ILE A 91 26.72 -47.17 -20.02
CA ILE A 91 27.66 -48.28 -19.84
C ILE A 91 27.04 -49.61 -20.28
N ALA A 92 25.77 -49.85 -19.98
CA ALA A 92 25.05 -51.06 -20.39
C ALA A 92 24.85 -51.13 -21.92
N ALA A 93 24.51 -50.01 -22.58
CA ALA A 93 24.40 -49.94 -24.03
C ALA A 93 25.74 -50.17 -24.73
N ALA A 94 26.84 -49.62 -24.19
CA ALA A 94 28.19 -49.87 -24.70
C ALA A 94 28.63 -51.33 -24.47
N ALA A 95 28.24 -51.96 -23.36
CA ALA A 95 28.50 -53.36 -23.08
C ALA A 95 27.71 -54.29 -24.01
N GLN A 96 26.43 -54.00 -24.27
CA GLN A 96 25.61 -54.78 -25.20
C GLN A 96 26.11 -54.68 -26.64
N ALA A 97 26.47 -53.49 -27.11
CA ALA A 97 27.09 -53.32 -28.43
C ALA A 97 28.41 -54.10 -28.57
N LYS A 98 29.17 -54.25 -27.47
CA LYS A 98 30.37 -55.10 -27.43
C LYS A 98 30.01 -56.59 -27.46
N LEU A 99 28.96 -57.02 -26.75
CA LEU A 99 28.47 -58.40 -26.78
C LEU A 99 27.92 -58.79 -28.15
N ASP A 100 27.17 -57.91 -28.82
CA ASP A 100 26.62 -58.16 -30.14
C ASP A 100 27.74 -58.26 -31.20
N ALA A 101 28.77 -57.41 -31.11
CA ALA A 101 29.97 -57.50 -31.95
C ALA A 101 30.80 -58.78 -31.67
N ILE A 102 30.88 -59.23 -30.41
CA ILE A 102 31.51 -60.51 -30.04
C ILE A 102 30.68 -61.71 -30.55
N ALA A 103 29.35 -61.60 -30.55
CA ALA A 103 28.47 -62.65 -31.08
C ALA A 103 28.60 -62.79 -32.60
N ASP A 104 28.67 -61.68 -33.35
CA ASP A 104 28.91 -61.71 -34.79
C ASP A 104 30.31 -62.23 -35.13
N ALA A 105 31.34 -61.82 -34.38
CA ALA A 105 32.69 -62.39 -34.50
C ALA A 105 32.72 -63.89 -34.17
N THR A 106 31.95 -64.34 -33.18
CA THR A 106 31.83 -65.76 -32.81
C THR A 106 31.15 -66.57 -33.92
N ALA A 107 30.10 -66.03 -34.55
CA ALA A 107 29.46 -66.65 -35.71
C ALA A 107 30.42 -66.80 -36.90
N GLN A 108 31.28 -65.80 -37.14
CA GLN A 108 32.33 -65.87 -38.17
C GLN A 108 33.44 -66.88 -37.80
N VAL A 109 33.83 -66.97 -36.52
CA VAL A 109 34.78 -67.97 -36.01
C VAL A 109 34.22 -69.39 -36.11
N ASP A 110 32.95 -69.63 -35.78
CA ASP A 110 32.33 -70.96 -35.89
C ASP A 110 32.12 -71.38 -37.37
N ALA A 111 31.91 -70.44 -38.29
CA ALA A 111 31.96 -70.71 -39.73
C ALA A 111 33.37 -71.13 -40.17
N LEU A 112 34.42 -70.46 -39.70
CA LEU A 112 35.82 -70.81 -39.97
C LEU A 112 36.22 -72.15 -39.34
N LYS A 113 35.71 -72.44 -38.14
CA LYS A 113 35.92 -73.70 -37.41
C LYS A 113 35.25 -74.87 -38.12
N THR A 114 34.03 -74.68 -38.65
CA THR A 114 33.33 -75.66 -39.49
C THR A 114 34.11 -75.95 -40.79
N PHE A 115 34.70 -74.92 -41.40
CA PHE A 115 35.58 -75.05 -42.57
C PHE A 115 36.88 -75.82 -42.24
N MET A 116 37.53 -75.53 -41.11
CA MET A 116 38.75 -76.24 -40.68
C MET A 116 38.49 -77.71 -40.30
N VAL A 117 37.37 -78.01 -39.64
CA VAL A 117 36.97 -79.39 -39.26
C VAL A 117 36.69 -80.26 -40.50
N SER A 118 36.24 -79.67 -41.61
CA SER A 118 36.08 -80.36 -42.90
C SER A 118 37.41 -80.86 -43.48
N GLU A 119 38.50 -80.10 -43.35
CA GLU A 119 39.80 -80.43 -43.96
C GLU A 119 40.68 -81.32 -43.07
N LEU A 120 40.63 -81.14 -41.74
CA LEU A 120 41.43 -81.94 -40.80
C LEU A 120 40.92 -83.38 -40.59
N GLY A 121 39.71 -83.72 -41.07
CA GLY A 121 39.14 -85.07 -41.01
C GLY A 121 39.86 -86.14 -41.85
N LYS A 122 41.00 -85.83 -42.48
CA LYS A 122 41.77 -86.75 -43.34
C LYS A 122 43.23 -86.89 -42.88
N LYS A 123 43.43 -87.85 -41.97
CA LYS A 123 44.66 -88.63 -41.64
C LYS A 123 45.38 -88.30 -40.32
N VAL A 124 45.59 -89.36 -39.53
CA VAL A 124 46.59 -89.61 -38.46
C VAL A 124 46.21 -89.30 -36.99
N ASP A 125 46.08 -90.40 -36.23
CA ASP A 125 46.35 -90.65 -34.80
C ASP A 125 46.20 -89.50 -33.78
N GLN A 126 45.01 -89.46 -33.15
CA GLN A 126 44.63 -88.56 -32.05
C GLN A 126 45.62 -88.53 -30.88
N SER A 127 46.21 -89.69 -30.51
CA SER A 127 46.91 -89.86 -29.24
C SER A 127 48.25 -89.12 -29.15
N LYS A 128 48.89 -88.87 -30.30
CA LYS A 128 50.10 -88.04 -30.38
C LYS A 128 49.79 -86.57 -30.65
N PHE A 129 48.59 -86.27 -31.16
CA PHE A 129 48.14 -84.91 -31.39
C PHE A 129 47.87 -84.22 -30.04
N ASP A 130 47.13 -84.86 -29.13
CA ASP A 130 46.74 -84.25 -27.85
C ASP A 130 47.94 -83.87 -26.95
N ALA A 131 49.00 -84.69 -26.94
CA ALA A 131 50.23 -84.38 -26.20
C ALA A 131 51.03 -83.21 -26.80
N ALA A 132 51.02 -83.07 -28.13
CA ALA A 132 51.61 -81.92 -28.81
C ALA A 132 50.74 -80.66 -28.67
N LEU A 133 49.41 -80.83 -28.67
CA LEU A 133 48.42 -79.76 -28.49
C LEU A 133 48.53 -79.15 -27.09
N LEU A 134 48.80 -79.94 -26.04
CA LEU A 134 48.99 -79.42 -24.69
C LEU A 134 50.23 -78.49 -24.59
N VAL A 135 51.34 -78.87 -25.22
CA VAL A 135 52.58 -78.08 -25.25
C VAL A 135 52.46 -76.88 -26.20
N LEU A 136 51.71 -77.02 -27.28
CA LEU A 136 51.43 -75.93 -28.22
C LEU A 136 50.46 -74.92 -27.60
N ASN A 137 49.41 -75.36 -26.90
CA ASN A 137 48.49 -74.49 -26.17
C ASN A 137 49.21 -73.72 -25.06
N ALA A 138 50.05 -74.37 -24.25
CA ALA A 138 50.85 -73.65 -23.24
C ALA A 138 51.82 -72.61 -23.85
N LYS A 139 52.29 -72.83 -25.09
CA LYS A 139 53.08 -71.83 -25.83
C LYS A 139 52.23 -70.77 -26.52
N ILE A 140 51.00 -71.10 -26.93
CA ILE A 140 50.04 -70.14 -27.48
C ILE A 140 49.53 -69.24 -26.37
N GLU A 141 49.15 -69.77 -25.21
CA GLU A 141 48.79 -69.00 -24.01
C GLU A 141 49.92 -68.05 -23.60
N GLY A 142 51.17 -68.50 -23.54
CA GLY A 142 52.32 -67.61 -23.26
C GLY A 142 52.64 -66.60 -24.38
N ILE A 143 52.17 -66.82 -25.62
CA ILE A 143 52.26 -65.84 -26.72
C ILE A 143 51.06 -64.90 -26.70
N ASP A 144 49.89 -65.35 -26.25
CA ASP A 144 48.65 -64.57 -26.13
C ASP A 144 48.73 -63.63 -24.92
N GLU A 145 49.29 -64.08 -23.78
CA GLU A 145 49.71 -63.22 -22.67
C GLU A 145 50.75 -62.19 -23.12
N GLY A 146 51.78 -62.61 -23.87
CA GLY A 146 52.81 -61.71 -24.38
C GLY A 146 52.32 -60.70 -25.44
N LEU A 147 51.34 -61.06 -26.27
CA LEU A 147 50.67 -60.14 -27.19
C LEU A 147 49.66 -59.24 -26.47
N SER A 148 49.00 -59.72 -25.42
CA SER A 148 48.12 -58.90 -24.59
C SER A 148 48.92 -57.84 -23.83
N GLU A 149 50.05 -58.20 -23.21
CA GLU A 149 50.94 -57.22 -22.57
C GLU A 149 51.49 -56.21 -23.58
N LEU A 150 51.87 -56.63 -24.78
CA LEU A 150 52.33 -55.70 -25.83
C LEU A 150 51.18 -54.83 -26.38
N GLY A 151 49.97 -55.38 -26.47
CA GLY A 151 48.74 -54.68 -26.86
C GLY A 151 48.33 -53.62 -25.85
N ASP A 152 48.38 -53.93 -24.56
CA ASP A 152 48.12 -53.00 -23.47
C ASP A 152 49.20 -51.91 -23.38
N VAL A 153 50.47 -52.24 -23.67
CA VAL A 153 51.55 -51.24 -23.80
C VAL A 153 51.34 -50.32 -25.00
N VAL A 154 50.91 -50.84 -26.17
CA VAL A 154 50.68 -50.02 -27.37
C VAL A 154 49.41 -49.18 -27.27
N ALA A 155 48.30 -49.74 -26.78
CA ALA A 155 47.08 -48.98 -26.48
C ALA A 155 47.33 -47.94 -25.38
N GLY A 156 48.16 -48.29 -24.38
CA GLY A 156 48.64 -47.37 -23.36
C GLY A 156 49.51 -46.24 -23.92
N ILE A 157 50.31 -46.49 -24.96
CA ILE A 157 51.10 -45.45 -25.64
C ILE A 157 50.19 -44.52 -26.47
N ASP A 158 49.24 -45.05 -27.24
CA ASP A 158 48.36 -44.21 -28.07
C ASP A 158 47.41 -43.36 -27.20
N GLY A 159 46.85 -43.97 -26.15
CA GLY A 159 46.11 -43.26 -25.10
C GLY A 159 46.96 -42.22 -24.36
N ARG A 160 48.24 -42.52 -24.04
CA ARG A 160 49.17 -41.54 -23.47
C ARG A 160 49.61 -40.47 -24.44
N VAL A 161 49.62 -40.69 -25.75
CA VAL A 161 49.93 -39.64 -26.74
C VAL A 161 48.75 -38.69 -26.89
N ILE A 162 47.51 -39.20 -26.92
CA ILE A 162 46.30 -38.36 -26.90
C ILE A 162 46.17 -37.61 -25.58
N GLN A 163 46.39 -38.29 -24.44
CA GLN A 163 46.38 -37.67 -23.12
C GLN A 163 47.52 -36.65 -22.99
N ASN A 164 48.75 -36.95 -23.40
CA ASN A 164 49.85 -35.97 -23.40
C ASN A 164 49.59 -34.79 -24.34
N ALA A 165 48.93 -34.99 -25.50
CA ALA A 165 48.57 -33.89 -26.39
C ALA A 165 47.50 -32.99 -25.77
N LYS A 166 46.51 -33.58 -25.08
CA LYS A 166 45.52 -32.85 -24.30
C LYS A 166 46.16 -32.16 -23.09
N ASP A 167 47.01 -32.83 -22.35
CA ASP A 167 47.72 -32.29 -21.17
C ASP A 167 48.73 -31.21 -21.58
N ILE A 168 49.37 -31.30 -22.75
CA ILE A 168 50.20 -30.21 -23.30
C ILE A 168 49.32 -29.03 -23.73
N LYS A 169 48.15 -29.25 -24.32
CA LYS A 169 47.22 -28.18 -24.67
C LYS A 169 46.65 -27.49 -23.42
N ASP A 170 46.18 -28.28 -22.47
CA ASP A 170 45.63 -27.81 -21.19
C ASP A 170 46.74 -27.18 -20.34
N ALA A 171 47.97 -27.70 -20.37
CA ALA A 171 49.13 -27.05 -19.76
C ALA A 171 49.54 -25.77 -20.48
N ASN A 172 49.35 -25.65 -21.79
CA ASN A 172 49.65 -24.41 -22.53
C ASN A 172 48.57 -23.34 -22.30
N GLU A 173 47.30 -23.73 -22.16
CA GLU A 173 46.20 -22.88 -21.71
C GLU A 173 46.37 -22.49 -20.22
N ALA A 174 46.78 -23.44 -19.37
CA ALA A 174 47.13 -23.19 -17.97
C ALA A 174 48.39 -22.34 -17.82
N ILE A 175 49.42 -22.49 -18.68
CA ILE A 175 50.60 -21.61 -18.72
C ILE A 175 50.19 -20.21 -19.21
N THR A 176 49.28 -20.10 -20.16
CA THR A 176 48.75 -18.79 -20.60
C THR A 176 47.94 -18.10 -19.49
N LEU A 177 47.15 -18.87 -18.72
CA LEU A 177 46.46 -18.40 -17.53
C LEU A 177 47.41 -18.08 -16.37
N LEU A 178 48.45 -18.90 -16.17
CA LEU A 178 49.49 -18.69 -15.16
C LEU A 178 50.39 -17.51 -15.50
N ILE A 179 50.66 -17.21 -16.78
CA ILE A 179 51.37 -15.99 -17.20
C ILE A 179 50.51 -14.75 -16.90
N LYS A 180 49.19 -14.81 -17.11
CA LYS A 180 48.28 -13.74 -16.70
C LYS A 180 48.18 -13.64 -15.17
N ALA A 181 48.11 -14.77 -14.46
CA ALA A 181 48.06 -14.80 -13.01
C ALA A 181 49.40 -14.40 -12.37
N ASP A 182 50.53 -14.63 -13.04
CA ASP A 182 51.88 -14.17 -12.65
C ASP A 182 52.03 -12.68 -12.90
N GLN A 183 51.51 -12.15 -14.01
CA GLN A 183 51.39 -10.69 -14.20
C GLN A 183 50.51 -10.04 -13.15
N ASP A 184 49.36 -10.64 -12.81
CA ASP A 184 48.46 -10.15 -11.76
C ASP A 184 49.09 -10.32 -10.36
N LEU A 185 49.79 -11.43 -10.08
CA LEU A 185 50.60 -11.62 -8.87
C LEU A 185 51.74 -10.62 -8.80
N GLN A 186 52.35 -10.21 -9.91
CA GLN A 186 53.43 -9.24 -9.91
C GLN A 186 52.91 -7.84 -9.58
N ILE A 187 51.72 -7.47 -10.09
CA ILE A 187 50.99 -6.27 -9.69
C ILE A 187 50.62 -6.33 -8.20
N GLN A 188 50.10 -7.47 -7.72
CA GLN A 188 49.80 -7.68 -6.31
C GLN A 188 51.08 -7.67 -5.43
N LEU A 189 52.20 -8.21 -5.91
CA LEU A 189 53.49 -8.27 -5.23
C LEU A 189 54.13 -6.89 -5.12
N ASP A 190 54.02 -6.05 -6.15
CA ASP A 190 54.51 -4.67 -6.11
C ASP A 190 53.62 -3.79 -5.22
N ALA A 191 52.30 -4.03 -5.20
CA ALA A 191 51.41 -3.45 -4.18
C ALA A 191 51.74 -3.95 -2.76
N LEU A 192 52.10 -5.23 -2.60
CA LEU A 192 52.52 -5.84 -1.33
C LEU A 192 53.91 -5.37 -0.88
N LYS A 193 54.82 -5.00 -1.79
CA LYS A 193 56.11 -4.35 -1.44
C LYS A 193 55.88 -2.95 -0.90
N LEU A 194 55.05 -2.15 -1.56
CA LEU A 194 54.61 -0.84 -1.05
C LEU A 194 53.93 -0.97 0.32
N TYR A 195 53.07 -1.98 0.49
CA TYR A 195 52.44 -2.28 1.79
C TYR A 195 53.47 -2.74 2.84
N ALA A 196 54.46 -3.56 2.46
CA ALA A 196 55.51 -4.05 3.35
C ALA A 196 56.49 -2.95 3.78
N GLU A 197 56.79 -1.98 2.90
CA GLU A 197 57.58 -0.79 3.24
C GLU A 197 56.83 0.08 4.26
N ALA A 198 55.55 0.37 4.04
CA ALA A 198 54.71 1.07 5.01
C ALA A 198 54.52 0.29 6.34
N THR A 199 54.39 -1.04 6.27
CA THR A 199 54.25 -1.89 7.47
C THR A 199 55.55 -2.01 8.25
N ARG A 200 56.71 -1.95 7.59
CA ARG A 200 58.02 -1.94 8.23
C ARG A 200 58.26 -0.64 9.00
N GLU A 201 57.87 0.50 8.43
CA GLU A 201 57.89 1.79 9.11
C GLU A 201 56.94 1.80 10.34
N LEU A 202 55.83 1.06 10.30
CA LEU A 202 54.96 0.82 11.46
C LEU A 202 55.56 -0.15 12.50
N ALA A 203 56.31 -1.16 12.06
CA ALA A 203 56.93 -2.17 12.91
C ALA A 203 58.10 -1.62 13.74
N ASP A 204 58.93 -0.76 13.16
CA ASP A 204 60.05 -0.13 13.86
C ASP A 204 59.54 0.83 14.98
N ASN A 205 58.38 1.46 14.79
CA ASN A 205 57.72 2.29 15.82
C ASN A 205 57.07 1.47 16.96
N ASN A 206 56.63 0.23 16.72
CA ASN A 206 55.94 -0.60 17.72
C ASN A 206 56.90 -1.40 18.62
N LYS A 207 58.21 -1.39 18.35
CA LYS A 207 59.21 -2.21 19.03
C LYS A 207 59.28 -1.95 20.55
N GLU A 208 59.32 -0.68 20.98
CA GLU A 208 59.43 -0.31 22.40
C GLU A 208 58.19 -0.71 23.21
N ALA A 209 56.99 -0.62 22.62
CA ALA A 209 55.74 -1.06 23.24
C ALA A 209 55.68 -2.59 23.44
N ILE A 210 56.24 -3.36 22.49
CA ILE A 210 56.32 -4.82 22.58
C ILE A 210 57.30 -5.27 23.65
N GLU A 211 58.45 -4.59 23.81
CA GLU A 211 59.43 -4.92 24.87
C GLU A 211 58.84 -4.70 26.29
N ALA A 212 58.03 -3.65 26.47
CA ALA A 212 57.27 -3.44 27.71
C ALA A 212 56.24 -4.56 27.96
N ALA A 213 55.40 -4.88 26.96
CA ALA A 213 54.41 -5.95 27.07
C ALA A 213 55.03 -7.32 27.32
N GLN A 214 56.21 -7.62 26.75
CA GLN A 214 56.94 -8.87 27.01
C GLN A 214 57.45 -8.97 28.46
N LYS A 215 57.80 -7.85 29.10
CA LYS A 215 58.17 -7.84 30.51
C LYS A 215 56.97 -8.16 31.40
N ASP A 216 55.83 -7.53 31.14
CA ASP A 216 54.62 -7.74 31.95
C ASP A 216 54.03 -9.15 31.73
N ILE A 217 54.16 -9.71 30.51
CA ILE A 217 53.88 -11.13 30.24
C ILE A 217 54.83 -12.05 31.03
N LYS A 218 56.11 -11.70 31.20
CA LYS A 218 57.05 -12.48 32.03
C LYS A 218 56.69 -12.46 33.51
N ASP A 219 56.26 -11.31 34.03
CA ASP A 219 55.83 -11.18 35.42
C ASP A 219 54.51 -11.94 35.65
N ALA A 220 53.55 -11.87 34.72
CA ALA A 220 52.33 -12.68 34.74
C ALA A 220 52.62 -14.19 34.57
N GLN A 221 53.59 -14.58 33.74
CA GLN A 221 54.05 -15.98 33.62
C GLN A 221 54.65 -16.49 34.93
N LYS A 222 55.28 -15.62 35.72
CA LYS A 222 55.77 -15.97 37.06
C LYS A 222 54.63 -16.18 38.04
N GLU A 223 53.64 -15.28 38.10
CA GLU A 223 52.44 -15.49 38.92
C GLU A 223 51.68 -16.77 38.51
N ILE A 224 51.58 -17.06 37.20
CA ILE A 224 50.99 -18.31 36.70
C ILE A 224 51.83 -19.53 37.10
N ALA A 225 53.17 -19.42 37.15
CA ALA A 225 54.04 -20.50 37.62
C ALA A 225 53.92 -20.73 39.13
N ASP A 226 53.80 -19.67 39.93
CA ASP A 226 53.58 -19.74 41.37
C ASP A 226 52.16 -20.32 41.68
N LEU A 227 51.14 -19.94 40.91
CA LEU A 227 49.81 -20.56 40.94
C LEU A 227 49.83 -22.02 40.46
N TRP A 228 50.66 -22.39 39.49
CA TRP A 228 50.87 -23.79 39.10
C TRP A 228 51.60 -24.60 40.17
N ALA A 229 52.53 -23.99 40.91
CA ALA A 229 53.18 -24.62 42.05
C ALA A 229 52.18 -24.85 43.19
N GLN A 230 51.31 -23.87 43.49
CA GLN A 230 50.20 -24.04 44.43
C GLN A 230 49.24 -25.13 43.95
N LEU A 231 48.77 -25.09 42.70
CA LEU A 231 47.91 -26.13 42.13
C LEU A 231 48.56 -27.53 42.12
N THR A 232 49.89 -27.60 42.01
CA THR A 232 50.64 -28.86 42.11
C THR A 232 50.76 -29.34 43.57
N SER A 233 50.87 -28.42 44.54
CA SER A 233 50.78 -28.71 45.97
C SER A 233 49.38 -29.18 46.35
N ASP A 234 48.34 -28.45 45.95
CA ASP A 234 46.94 -28.79 46.16
C ASP A 234 46.61 -30.14 45.49
N LYS A 235 47.18 -30.42 44.32
CA LYS A 235 47.09 -31.73 43.65
C LYS A 235 47.86 -32.82 44.38
N ALA A 236 48.98 -32.52 45.04
CA ALA A 236 49.71 -33.47 45.86
C ALA A 236 48.95 -33.80 47.16
N GLU A 237 48.31 -32.81 47.77
CA GLU A 237 47.37 -32.98 48.89
C GLU A 237 46.11 -33.74 48.45
N LEU A 238 45.56 -33.43 47.27
CA LEU A 238 44.44 -34.19 46.68
C LEU A 238 44.84 -35.63 46.34
N LEU A 239 46.06 -35.86 45.87
CA LEU A 239 46.61 -37.21 45.66
C LEU A 239 46.90 -37.93 46.99
N GLY A 240 47.27 -37.18 48.04
CA GLY A 240 47.32 -37.66 49.41
C GLY A 240 45.95 -38.10 49.90
N LEU A 241 44.92 -37.27 49.76
CA LEU A 241 43.53 -37.59 50.06
C LEU A 241 42.96 -38.70 49.17
N ILE A 242 43.39 -38.84 47.91
CA ILE A 242 43.04 -39.97 47.04
C ILE A 242 43.78 -41.24 47.48
N GLY A 243 45.01 -41.13 47.98
CA GLY A 243 45.77 -42.22 48.61
C GLY A 243 45.11 -42.68 49.91
N GLU A 244 44.80 -41.76 50.82
CA GLU A 244 44.07 -42.02 52.06
C GLU A 244 42.66 -42.54 51.78
N ASN A 245 41.95 -42.03 50.77
CA ASN A 245 40.68 -42.62 50.34
C ASN A 245 40.87 -43.97 49.66
N SER A 246 41.98 -44.23 48.97
CA SER A 246 42.28 -45.54 48.37
C SER A 246 42.65 -46.56 49.45
N ASP A 247 43.35 -46.15 50.50
CA ASP A 247 43.69 -46.97 51.67
C ASP A 247 42.47 -47.16 52.58
N ALA A 248 41.60 -46.15 52.69
CA ALA A 248 40.30 -46.26 53.35
C ALA A 248 39.32 -47.12 52.53
N ILE A 249 39.37 -47.07 51.19
CA ILE A 249 38.64 -48.00 50.31
C ILE A 249 39.23 -49.41 50.41
N ALA A 250 40.56 -49.56 50.49
CA ALA A 250 41.20 -50.85 50.70
C ALA A 250 40.84 -51.44 52.08
N LYS A 251 40.81 -50.62 53.14
CA LYS A 251 40.26 -51.00 54.44
C LYS A 251 38.77 -51.24 54.42
N LEU A 252 37.98 -50.49 53.66
CA LEU A 252 36.55 -50.76 53.48
C LEU A 252 36.33 -52.02 52.65
N ILE A 253 37.26 -52.42 51.78
CA ILE A 253 37.26 -53.70 51.08
C ILE A 253 37.70 -54.82 52.02
N GLU A 254 38.69 -54.60 52.89
CA GLU A 254 39.13 -55.57 53.90
C GLU A 254 38.07 -55.74 55.01
N ASP A 255 37.39 -54.67 55.42
CA ASP A 255 36.22 -54.65 56.29
C ASP A 255 34.99 -55.22 55.58
N LEU A 256 34.81 -54.99 54.27
CA LEU A 256 33.74 -55.61 53.47
C LEU A 256 34.02 -57.08 53.25
N ASP A 257 35.27 -57.53 53.15
CA ASP A 257 35.65 -58.93 53.07
C ASP A 257 35.62 -59.60 54.43
N ALA A 258 35.95 -58.90 55.52
CA ALA A 258 35.69 -59.35 56.89
C ALA A 258 34.19 -59.37 57.21
N THR A 259 33.40 -58.45 56.64
CA THR A 259 31.94 -58.42 56.71
C THR A 259 31.32 -59.48 55.81
N ASN A 260 31.87 -59.75 54.63
CA ASN A 260 31.45 -60.84 53.74
C ASN A 260 31.83 -62.18 54.35
N GLN A 261 32.99 -62.31 54.99
CA GLN A 261 33.39 -63.47 55.76
C GLN A 261 32.51 -63.63 57.00
N SER A 262 32.15 -62.54 57.68
CA SER A 262 31.15 -62.53 58.76
C SER A 262 29.75 -62.82 58.23
N ILE A 263 29.41 -62.49 56.99
CA ILE A 263 28.15 -62.83 56.30
C ILE A 263 28.20 -64.27 55.79
N GLU A 264 29.35 -64.83 55.43
CA GLU A 264 29.53 -66.23 55.06
C GLU A 264 29.60 -67.13 56.29
N ASP A 265 30.12 -66.64 57.41
CA ASP A 265 30.08 -67.31 58.70
C ASP A 265 28.73 -67.10 59.39
N LEU A 266 28.06 -65.95 59.23
CA LEU A 266 26.63 -65.81 59.52
C LEU A 266 25.78 -66.58 58.53
N LYS A 267 26.19 -66.85 57.28
CA LYS A 267 25.45 -67.76 56.38
C LYS A 267 25.72 -69.20 56.74
N LYS A 268 26.91 -69.57 57.25
CA LYS A 268 27.19 -70.90 57.79
C LYS A 268 26.51 -71.10 59.13
N GLU A 269 26.40 -70.07 59.95
CA GLU A 269 25.71 -70.14 61.24
C GLU A 269 24.21 -70.01 61.06
N MET A 270 23.70 -69.08 60.23
CA MET A 270 22.33 -69.15 59.68
C MET A 270 22.12 -70.41 58.86
N LYS A 271 23.13 -71.18 58.43
CA LYS A 271 22.93 -72.48 57.76
C LYS A 271 22.99 -73.64 58.74
N ARG A 272 23.77 -73.57 59.81
CA ARG A 272 23.70 -74.49 60.95
C ARG A 272 22.41 -74.28 61.70
N GLU A 273 22.06 -73.05 62.01
CA GLU A 273 20.75 -72.65 62.49
C GLU A 273 19.68 -72.86 61.42
N LEU A 274 19.85 -72.69 60.10
CA LEU A 274 18.78 -73.12 59.15
C LEU A 274 18.71 -74.64 59.01
N ASP A 275 19.79 -75.39 59.25
CA ASP A 275 19.81 -76.86 59.17
C ASP A 275 19.37 -77.50 60.51
N ALA A 276 19.58 -76.81 61.63
CA ALA A 276 19.05 -77.11 62.96
C ALA A 276 17.62 -76.59 63.10
N ILE A 277 17.28 -75.41 62.58
CA ILE A 277 15.91 -74.95 62.32
C ILE A 277 15.29 -75.75 61.17
N LYS A 278 15.99 -76.57 60.37
CA LYS A 278 15.37 -77.63 59.52
C LYS A 278 15.29 -78.97 60.22
N GLY A 279 16.09 -79.19 61.25
CA GLY A 279 15.97 -80.31 62.18
C GLY A 279 14.76 -80.09 63.08
N ASP A 280 14.71 -78.94 63.73
CA ASP A 280 13.57 -78.38 64.44
C ASP A 280 12.41 -78.07 63.48
N ILE A 281 12.53 -77.50 62.29
CA ILE A 281 11.41 -77.51 61.30
C ILE A 281 11.19 -78.92 60.76
N GLY A 282 12.05 -79.91 61.02
CA GLY A 282 11.86 -81.31 60.64
C GLY A 282 11.04 -82.08 61.67
N ASP A 283 11.31 -81.83 62.95
CA ASP A 283 10.64 -82.36 64.13
C ASP A 283 9.38 -81.53 64.43
N ILE A 284 9.42 -80.22 64.28
CA ILE A 284 8.28 -79.31 64.09
C ILE A 284 7.66 -79.52 62.69
N GLN A 285 8.23 -80.23 61.72
CA GLN A 285 7.46 -80.78 60.58
C GLN A 285 6.90 -82.16 60.91
N GLY A 286 7.42 -82.89 61.89
CA GLY A 286 6.79 -84.09 62.44
C GLY A 286 5.58 -83.70 63.28
N ASP A 287 5.76 -82.75 64.19
CA ASP A 287 4.77 -82.16 65.07
C ASP A 287 3.89 -81.17 64.32
N ILE A 288 4.34 -80.37 63.33
CA ILE A 288 3.40 -79.73 62.39
C ILE A 288 2.80 -80.80 61.50
N VAL A 289 3.42 -81.86 61.00
CA VAL A 289 2.61 -82.87 60.25
C VAL A 289 1.57 -83.50 61.17
N GLN A 290 1.84 -83.76 62.46
CA GLN A 290 0.86 -84.39 63.35
C GLN A 290 -0.17 -83.40 63.93
N ILE A 291 0.24 -82.21 64.35
CA ILE A 291 -0.62 -81.11 64.79
C ILE A 291 -1.37 -80.56 63.60
N ASN A 292 -0.75 -80.35 62.44
CA ASN A 292 -1.37 -80.00 61.14
C ASN A 292 -1.98 -81.21 60.43
N ASP A 293 -1.97 -82.44 60.94
CA ASP A 293 -2.90 -83.48 60.46
C ASP A 293 -4.13 -83.55 61.37
N ASN A 294 -3.98 -83.24 62.67
CA ASN A 294 -5.09 -82.96 63.56
C ASN A 294 -5.74 -81.59 63.26
N ILE A 295 -4.97 -80.62 62.76
CA ILE A 295 -5.40 -79.29 62.32
C ILE A 295 -5.77 -79.37 60.83
N ARG A 296 -5.07 -80.03 59.88
CA ARG A 296 -5.72 -80.52 58.63
C ARG A 296 -6.73 -81.67 58.86
N SER A 297 -7.29 -81.79 60.06
CA SER A 297 -8.59 -82.42 60.28
C SER A 297 -9.55 -81.41 60.90
N ILE A 298 -9.13 -80.63 61.90
CA ILE A 298 -9.97 -79.60 62.56
C ILE A 298 -10.00 -78.28 61.78
N GLU A 299 -8.88 -77.63 61.46
CA GLU A 299 -8.82 -76.70 60.31
C GLU A 299 -9.21 -77.38 59.00
N ALA A 300 -8.92 -78.64 58.63
CA ALA A 300 -9.50 -79.12 57.36
C ALA A 300 -11.03 -79.12 57.39
N ASN A 301 -11.68 -79.37 58.53
CA ASN A 301 -13.13 -79.26 58.67
C ASN A 301 -13.62 -77.82 58.93
N LEU A 302 -12.83 -76.96 59.57
CA LEU A 302 -13.18 -75.58 59.95
C LEU A 302 -12.77 -74.57 58.89
N LEU A 303 -11.67 -74.82 58.17
CA LEU A 303 -11.30 -74.25 56.88
C LEU A 303 -12.17 -74.83 55.78
N SER A 304 -12.54 -76.12 55.72
CA SER A 304 -13.58 -76.53 54.74
C SER A 304 -14.90 -75.84 55.08
N LEU A 305 -15.32 -75.76 56.34
CA LEU A 305 -16.53 -75.00 56.72
C LEU A 305 -16.38 -73.49 56.50
N HIS A 306 -15.20 -72.89 56.71
CA HIS A 306 -14.97 -71.45 56.52
C HIS A 306 -14.85 -71.10 55.04
N THR A 307 -14.02 -71.82 54.29
CA THR A 307 -13.95 -71.83 52.82
C THR A 307 -15.33 -72.03 52.23
N LEU A 308 -16.10 -73.02 52.69
CA LEU A 308 -17.50 -73.19 52.31
C LEU A 308 -18.33 -71.95 52.69
N VAL A 309 -18.29 -71.44 53.92
CA VAL A 309 -19.08 -70.26 54.32
C VAL A 309 -18.71 -68.96 53.58
N VAL A 310 -17.45 -68.76 53.15
CA VAL A 310 -17.03 -67.56 52.39
C VAL A 310 -17.09 -67.72 50.88
N ASN A 311 -16.93 -68.94 50.36
CA ASN A 311 -16.99 -69.26 48.93
C ASN A 311 -18.32 -69.86 48.48
N ARG A 312 -19.24 -70.27 49.37
CA ARG A 312 -20.56 -70.75 48.98
C ARG A 312 -21.47 -69.57 48.70
N LEU A 313 -22.04 -69.56 47.50
CA LEU A 313 -23.10 -68.63 47.12
C LEU A 313 -24.34 -68.99 47.93
N THR A 314 -24.98 -67.99 48.55
CA THR A 314 -26.19 -68.21 49.37
C THR A 314 -27.44 -67.65 48.70
N SER A 315 -27.29 -66.60 47.88
CA SER A 315 -28.38 -66.09 47.03
C SER A 315 -27.83 -65.33 45.82
N ILE A 316 -28.57 -65.41 44.72
CA ILE A 316 -28.40 -64.57 43.53
C ILE A 316 -29.65 -63.70 43.39
N THR A 317 -29.52 -62.45 42.95
CA THR A 317 -30.67 -61.57 42.65
C THR A 317 -30.34 -60.67 41.47
N LEU A 318 -31.22 -60.56 40.49
CA LEU A 318 -31.04 -59.65 39.36
C LEU A 318 -30.94 -58.20 39.87
N ALA A 319 -29.98 -57.45 39.33
CA ALA A 319 -29.90 -56.01 39.45
C ALA A 319 -30.46 -55.41 38.15
N SER A 320 -31.78 -55.51 37.99
CA SER A 320 -32.40 -55.24 36.69
C SER A 320 -32.19 -53.81 36.22
N ASN A 321 -31.81 -53.68 34.95
CA ASN A 321 -31.69 -52.40 34.24
C ASN A 321 -33.00 -52.03 33.49
N ALA A 322 -34.04 -52.88 33.52
CA ALA A 322 -35.30 -52.65 32.81
C ALA A 322 -36.51 -53.30 33.51
N TYR A 323 -37.61 -52.54 33.67
CA TYR A 323 -38.85 -53.05 34.23
C TYR A 323 -39.96 -52.97 33.17
N VAL A 324 -40.64 -54.08 32.92
CA VAL A 324 -41.78 -54.15 31.99
C VAL A 324 -43.03 -54.49 32.79
N GLY A 325 -44.02 -53.60 32.79
CA GLY A 325 -45.23 -53.77 33.60
C GLY A 325 -44.99 -53.88 35.12
N GLY A 326 -43.82 -53.40 35.60
CA GLY A 326 -43.38 -53.54 36.99
C GLY A 326 -42.62 -54.84 37.30
N ILE A 327 -42.43 -55.73 36.32
CA ILE A 327 -41.66 -56.96 36.45
C ILE A 327 -40.22 -56.71 35.99
N GLU A 328 -39.24 -57.21 36.74
CA GLU A 328 -37.81 -57.18 36.38
C GLU A 328 -37.57 -57.99 35.10
N ALA A 329 -36.93 -57.35 34.11
CA ALA A 329 -36.73 -57.93 32.78
C ALA A 329 -35.27 -57.81 32.30
N ILE A 330 -34.91 -58.67 31.34
CA ILE A 330 -33.69 -58.60 30.53
C ILE A 330 -34.13 -58.37 29.08
N ILE A 331 -33.66 -57.28 28.47
CA ILE A 331 -33.99 -56.90 27.09
C ILE A 331 -33.02 -57.59 26.13
N PHE A 332 -33.56 -58.41 25.22
CA PHE A 332 -32.84 -59.00 24.10
C PHE A 332 -33.24 -58.30 22.80
N ASN A 333 -32.26 -57.86 22.01
CA ASN A 333 -32.51 -57.34 20.68
C ASN A 333 -32.23 -58.47 19.67
N SER A 334 -33.28 -59.01 19.06
CA SER A 334 -33.20 -60.19 18.20
C SER A 334 -33.68 -59.89 16.79
N LEU A 335 -32.88 -60.22 15.78
CA LEU A 335 -33.24 -60.14 14.38
C LEU A 335 -33.84 -61.47 13.93
N GLN A 336 -35.11 -61.47 13.53
CA GLN A 336 -35.77 -62.63 12.93
C GLN A 336 -35.75 -62.57 11.40
N TYR A 337 -35.42 -63.68 10.74
CA TYR A 337 -35.32 -63.78 9.28
C TYR A 337 -35.65 -65.19 8.78
N ALA A 338 -35.74 -65.33 7.46
CA ALA A 338 -35.59 -66.61 6.78
C ALA A 338 -34.52 -66.43 5.68
N PRO A 339 -33.76 -67.49 5.32
CA PRO A 339 -32.76 -67.41 4.26
C PRO A 339 -33.38 -66.95 2.94
N MET A 340 -32.76 -65.98 2.27
CA MET A 340 -33.14 -65.64 0.90
C MET A 340 -32.79 -66.78 -0.05
N VAL A 341 -33.69 -67.09 -0.98
CA VAL A 341 -33.47 -68.11 -2.02
C VAL A 341 -32.39 -67.65 -3.02
N ALA A 342 -31.89 -68.60 -3.81
CA ALA A 342 -30.83 -68.36 -4.78
C ALA A 342 -31.21 -67.35 -5.88
N ASP A 343 -32.50 -67.26 -6.26
CA ASP A 343 -33.01 -66.32 -7.25
C ASP A 343 -32.73 -64.86 -6.84
N GLU A 344 -32.04 -64.14 -7.72
CA GLU A 344 -31.60 -62.76 -7.56
C GLU A 344 -32.72 -61.71 -7.67
N ASN A 345 -33.92 -62.13 -8.06
CA ASN A 345 -35.12 -61.30 -8.11
C ASN A 345 -36.21 -61.74 -7.12
N ALA A 346 -35.94 -62.73 -6.28
CA ALA A 346 -36.85 -63.13 -5.22
C ALA A 346 -37.11 -61.99 -4.22
N GLY A 347 -38.37 -61.81 -3.85
CA GLY A 347 -38.77 -60.88 -2.82
C GLY A 347 -38.17 -61.24 -1.46
N ILE A 348 -38.09 -60.25 -0.57
CA ILE A 348 -37.65 -60.44 0.81
C ILE A 348 -38.64 -61.39 1.53
N PRO A 349 -38.19 -62.50 2.16
CA PRO A 349 -39.06 -63.39 2.91
C PRO A 349 -39.77 -62.67 4.07
N THR A 350 -41.09 -62.87 4.17
CA THR A 350 -41.98 -62.30 5.20
C THR A 350 -42.41 -63.31 6.28
N VAL A 351 -42.07 -64.58 6.11
CA VAL A 351 -42.23 -65.64 7.11
C VAL A 351 -40.84 -66.02 7.60
N TYR A 352 -40.61 -65.94 8.91
CA TYR A 352 -39.28 -66.10 9.51
C TYR A 352 -39.12 -67.47 10.17
N THR A 353 -37.94 -68.08 9.99
CA THR A 353 -37.62 -69.45 10.44
C THR A 353 -36.28 -69.55 11.18
N LEU A 354 -35.54 -68.45 11.26
CA LEU A 354 -34.27 -68.31 11.96
C LEU A 354 -34.22 -66.99 12.72
N SER A 355 -33.31 -66.90 13.68
CA SER A 355 -33.08 -65.66 14.42
C SER A 355 -31.66 -65.61 14.97
N THR A 356 -31.04 -64.43 14.89
CA THR A 356 -29.83 -64.08 15.65
C THR A 356 -30.14 -62.91 16.59
N ALA A 357 -29.26 -62.60 17.53
CA ALA A 357 -29.47 -61.54 18.51
C ALA A 357 -28.15 -60.89 18.91
N ALA A 358 -28.19 -59.61 19.27
CA ALA A 358 -27.08 -58.97 19.97
C ALA A 358 -26.92 -59.54 21.38
N LEU A 359 -25.73 -59.40 21.97
CA LEU A 359 -25.50 -59.75 23.36
C LEU A 359 -26.24 -58.80 24.30
N ALA A 360 -27.18 -59.35 25.06
CA ALA A 360 -27.81 -58.67 26.19
C ALA A 360 -26.90 -58.79 27.43
N GLU A 361 -26.84 -57.75 28.26
CA GLU A 361 -26.13 -57.81 29.54
C GLU A 361 -27.12 -58.03 30.68
N ALA A 362 -27.00 -59.18 31.37
CA ALA A 362 -27.73 -59.50 32.58
C ALA A 362 -26.82 -59.31 33.79
N SER A 363 -27.19 -58.40 34.69
CA SER A 363 -26.37 -57.98 35.83
C SER A 363 -26.96 -58.47 37.14
N TYR A 364 -26.20 -59.17 37.97
CA TYR A 364 -26.69 -59.81 39.20
C TYR A 364 -25.91 -59.39 40.44
N LYS A 365 -26.60 -59.25 41.57
CA LYS A 365 -25.98 -59.18 42.91
C LYS A 365 -25.83 -60.60 43.46
N PHE A 366 -24.61 -60.94 43.82
CA PHE A 366 -24.24 -62.21 44.44
C PHE A 366 -24.06 -61.98 45.96
N ASN A 367 -24.52 -62.94 46.78
CA ASN A 367 -24.29 -62.91 48.23
C ASN A 367 -23.57 -64.20 48.69
N PRO A 368 -22.34 -64.11 49.23
CA PRO A 368 -21.56 -62.89 49.45
C PRO A 368 -21.05 -62.28 48.12
N ARG A 369 -20.86 -60.95 48.08
CA ARG A 369 -20.34 -60.23 46.90
C ARG A 369 -18.94 -60.71 46.49
N SER A 370 -18.19 -61.28 47.43
CA SER A 370 -16.85 -61.85 47.25
C SER A 370 -16.82 -63.22 46.55
N PHE A 371 -17.96 -63.91 46.35
CA PHE A 371 -18.03 -65.26 45.74
C PHE A 371 -17.11 -65.43 44.53
N ASN A 372 -16.18 -66.38 44.56
CA ASN A 372 -15.24 -66.64 43.45
C ASN A 372 -15.98 -67.25 42.25
N LEU A 373 -16.02 -66.55 41.12
CA LEU A 373 -16.80 -66.93 39.94
C LEU A 373 -16.36 -68.27 39.31
N ALA A 374 -15.14 -68.75 39.58
CA ALA A 374 -14.68 -70.06 39.12
C ALA A 374 -15.28 -71.25 39.90
N ASN A 375 -15.80 -71.01 41.11
CA ASN A 375 -16.35 -72.04 42.01
C ASN A 375 -17.84 -72.36 41.72
N ALA A 376 -18.34 -72.02 40.52
CA ALA A 376 -19.61 -72.49 40.00
C ALA A 376 -19.53 -72.71 38.48
N ASP A 377 -20.34 -73.63 37.97
CA ASP A 377 -20.77 -73.60 36.57
C ASP A 377 -22.11 -72.86 36.48
N TYR A 378 -22.23 -71.97 35.50
CA TYR A 378 -23.40 -71.12 35.31
C TYR A 378 -24.21 -71.58 34.12
N ASN A 379 -25.52 -71.75 34.31
CA ASN A 379 -26.49 -71.99 33.26
C ASN A 379 -27.75 -71.15 33.52
N TYR A 380 -28.64 -71.08 32.53
CA TYR A 380 -29.98 -70.55 32.72
C TYR A 380 -30.99 -71.68 32.61
N VAL A 381 -31.90 -71.74 33.59
CA VAL A 381 -33.13 -72.53 33.46
C VAL A 381 -34.26 -71.63 33.02
N ASP A 382 -35.23 -72.19 32.30
CA ASP A 382 -36.34 -71.46 31.73
C ASP A 382 -37.72 -72.05 32.06
N ARG A 383 -38.72 -71.16 32.00
CA ARG A 383 -40.12 -71.49 32.26
C ARG A 383 -41.03 -70.48 31.58
N THR A 384 -41.97 -70.97 30.75
CA THR A 384 -43.09 -70.13 30.32
C THR A 384 -44.10 -70.07 31.46
N ALA A 385 -44.40 -68.87 31.93
CA ALA A 385 -45.44 -68.65 32.93
C ALA A 385 -46.63 -67.92 32.30
N THR A 386 -47.83 -68.35 32.66
CA THR A 386 -49.06 -67.65 32.31
C THR A 386 -49.27 -66.52 33.31
N ILE A 387 -49.43 -65.28 32.83
CA ILE A 387 -50.10 -64.23 33.60
C ILE A 387 -51.59 -64.61 33.57
N LEU A 388 -52.10 -65.15 34.67
CA LEU A 388 -53.29 -66.03 34.70
C LEU A 388 -54.53 -65.48 33.96
N PRO A 389 -55.40 -66.34 33.34
CA PRO A 389 -55.33 -67.81 33.23
C PRO A 389 -55.49 -68.39 31.79
N GLY A 390 -54.61 -69.33 31.41
CA GLY A 390 -54.60 -69.98 30.08
C GLY A 390 -53.32 -70.82 29.85
N THR A 391 -53.46 -72.10 29.50
CA THR A 391 -52.42 -73.14 29.68
C THR A 391 -51.40 -73.32 28.54
N ARG A 392 -50.18 -73.81 28.92
CA ARG A 392 -49.12 -74.50 28.10
C ARG A 392 -48.63 -73.78 26.81
N ALA A 393 -47.66 -74.28 26.04
CA ALA A 393 -46.25 -74.66 26.29
C ALA A 393 -45.55 -74.69 24.89
N ALA A 394 -44.24 -74.90 24.67
CA ALA A 394 -43.10 -75.28 25.52
C ALA A 394 -41.77 -74.80 24.88
N GLY A 395 -40.66 -74.83 25.62
CA GLY A 395 -39.29 -74.71 25.11
C GLY A 395 -38.28 -74.71 26.26
N SER A 396 -37.09 -75.27 26.05
CA SER A 396 -35.98 -75.23 27.00
C SER A 396 -34.68 -74.78 26.31
N ASN A 397 -33.82 -74.08 27.04
CA ASN A 397 -32.62 -73.35 26.59
C ASN A 397 -32.92 -72.15 25.66
N TRP A 398 -33.66 -71.15 26.14
CA TRP A 398 -33.92 -69.90 25.39
C TRP A 398 -32.74 -68.92 25.25
N VAL A 399 -31.72 -69.04 26.10
CA VAL A 399 -30.55 -68.15 26.14
C VAL A 399 -29.28 -68.95 26.35
N GLN A 400 -28.16 -68.41 25.87
CA GLN A 400 -26.82 -68.94 26.10
C GLN A 400 -25.92 -67.87 26.70
N ILE A 401 -25.06 -68.25 27.65
CA ILE A 401 -23.98 -67.39 28.16
C ILE A 401 -22.83 -67.42 27.15
N GLU A 402 -22.36 -66.25 26.71
CA GLU A 402 -21.16 -66.11 25.88
C GLU A 402 -20.03 -65.42 26.66
N GLY A 403 -18.89 -66.10 26.75
CA GLY A 403 -17.72 -65.64 27.50
C GLY A 403 -17.81 -65.91 29.01
N ALA A 404 -16.78 -65.51 29.75
CA ALA A 404 -16.74 -65.64 31.20
C ALA A 404 -17.52 -64.48 31.88
N PRO A 405 -18.18 -64.72 33.03
CA PRO A 405 -18.84 -63.67 33.79
C PRO A 405 -17.83 -62.66 34.36
N VAL A 406 -18.19 -61.37 34.32
CA VAL A 406 -17.27 -60.27 34.69
C VAL A 406 -17.80 -59.52 35.91
N ARG A 407 -16.94 -59.26 36.90
CA ARG A 407 -17.31 -58.40 38.04
C ARG A 407 -17.33 -56.93 37.63
N ASN A 408 -18.44 -56.25 37.88
CA ASN A 408 -18.51 -54.79 37.77
C ASN A 408 -18.35 -54.15 39.16
N ALA A 409 -17.13 -53.68 39.45
CA ALA A 409 -16.77 -53.13 40.75
C ALA A 409 -17.56 -51.86 41.13
N ALA A 410 -17.86 -51.00 40.15
CA ALA A 410 -18.56 -49.74 40.36
C ALA A 410 -20.05 -49.93 40.71
N GLU A 411 -20.65 -51.03 40.22
CA GLU A 411 -22.07 -51.35 40.37
C GLU A 411 -22.34 -52.36 41.49
N GLY A 412 -21.33 -53.15 41.84
CA GLY A 412 -21.46 -54.26 42.77
C GLY A 412 -22.21 -55.47 42.20
N THR A 413 -22.14 -55.65 40.89
CA THR A 413 -22.79 -56.75 40.15
C THR A 413 -21.77 -57.69 39.51
N VAL A 414 -22.25 -58.87 39.12
CA VAL A 414 -21.61 -59.78 38.17
C VAL A 414 -22.42 -59.72 36.89
N ASN A 415 -21.77 -59.42 35.78
CA ASN A 415 -22.39 -59.21 34.48
C ASN A 415 -22.15 -60.44 33.60
N PHE A 416 -23.24 -61.00 33.07
CA PHE A 416 -23.27 -62.10 32.12
C PHE A 416 -23.69 -61.54 30.76
N LYS A 417 -22.97 -61.90 29.70
CA LYS A 417 -23.40 -61.62 28.33
C LYS A 417 -24.21 -62.80 27.82
N LEU A 418 -25.45 -62.54 27.46
CA LEU A 418 -26.43 -63.53 27.05
C LEU A 418 -26.79 -63.33 25.59
N ARG A 419 -26.79 -64.40 24.79
CA ARG A 419 -27.39 -64.41 23.45
C ARG A 419 -28.74 -65.10 23.50
N ARG A 420 -29.74 -64.50 22.87
CA ARG A 420 -31.09 -65.08 22.70
C ARG A 420 -31.06 -66.15 21.61
N LEU A 421 -31.57 -67.34 21.93
CA LEU A 421 -31.67 -68.46 21.00
C LEU A 421 -33.10 -68.60 20.47
N ASN A 422 -33.26 -68.85 19.16
CA ASN A 422 -34.54 -69.22 18.54
C ASN A 422 -35.73 -68.26 18.82
N ALA A 423 -35.47 -66.94 18.92
CA ALA A 423 -36.50 -65.93 19.16
C ALA A 423 -37.65 -65.98 18.14
N HIS A 424 -37.37 -66.34 16.88
CA HIS A 424 -38.38 -66.46 15.81
C HIS A 424 -39.54 -67.44 16.12
N SER A 425 -39.32 -68.45 16.96
CA SER A 425 -40.30 -69.51 17.28
C SER A 425 -40.57 -69.70 18.77
N THR A 426 -39.75 -69.11 19.65
CA THR A 426 -39.87 -69.25 21.11
C THR A 426 -40.49 -68.04 21.80
N GLN A 427 -40.92 -67.01 21.07
CA GLN A 427 -41.65 -65.86 21.65
C GLN A 427 -42.91 -66.31 22.43
N PRO A 428 -43.23 -65.67 23.57
CA PRO A 428 -44.46 -65.96 24.29
C PRO A 428 -45.68 -65.43 23.51
N ALA A 429 -46.77 -66.19 23.51
CA ALA A 429 -48.05 -65.73 22.99
C ALA A 429 -48.62 -64.58 23.84
N GLU A 430 -49.54 -63.79 23.26
CA GLU A 430 -50.21 -62.66 23.93
C GLU A 430 -50.76 -63.06 25.32
N GLY A 431 -50.46 -62.26 26.35
CA GLY A 431 -50.82 -62.54 27.74
C GLY A 431 -49.94 -63.57 28.48
N LYS A 432 -48.90 -64.12 27.85
CA LYS A 432 -47.91 -65.01 28.49
C LYS A 432 -46.54 -64.34 28.58
N GLY A 433 -45.68 -64.83 29.47
CA GLY A 433 -44.31 -64.38 29.63
C GLY A 433 -43.32 -65.54 29.66
N ASN A 434 -42.17 -65.35 29.02
CA ASN A 434 -41.03 -66.25 29.13
C ASN A 434 -40.15 -65.77 30.27
N PHE A 435 -39.89 -66.63 31.25
CA PHE A 435 -39.01 -66.33 32.37
C PHE A 435 -37.78 -67.23 32.37
N ILE A 436 -36.62 -66.64 32.60
CA ILE A 436 -35.36 -67.34 32.83
C ILE A 436 -34.91 -67.12 34.28
N ALA A 437 -34.04 -67.97 34.80
CA ALA A 437 -33.34 -67.73 36.05
C ALA A 437 -31.89 -68.21 35.90
N LEU A 438 -30.94 -67.39 36.37
CA LEU A 438 -29.54 -67.79 36.47
C LEU A 438 -29.39 -68.85 37.57
N GLU A 439 -28.89 -70.02 37.20
CA GLU A 439 -28.47 -71.07 38.12
C GLU A 439 -26.94 -71.13 38.19
N ALA A 440 -26.42 -71.14 39.41
CA ALA A 440 -25.03 -71.44 39.71
C ALA A 440 -24.97 -72.82 40.36
N THR A 441 -24.53 -73.83 39.59
CA THR A 441 -24.18 -75.15 40.12
C THR A 441 -22.83 -75.03 40.78
N LEU A 442 -22.79 -75.08 42.10
CA LEU A 442 -21.57 -74.87 42.86
C LEU A 442 -20.59 -76.04 42.66
N LYS A 443 -19.29 -75.74 42.70
CA LYS A 443 -18.20 -76.73 42.57
C LYS A 443 -16.93 -76.28 43.28
N GLY A 444 -15.98 -77.20 43.44
CA GLY A 444 -14.73 -76.93 44.15
C GLY A 444 -15.01 -76.45 45.57
N GLU A 445 -14.34 -75.37 45.98
CA GLU A 445 -14.42 -74.77 47.32
C GLU A 445 -15.80 -74.26 47.75
N ALA A 446 -16.79 -74.21 46.86
CA ALA A 446 -18.16 -73.79 47.18
C ALA A 446 -19.11 -74.94 47.58
N VAL A 447 -18.62 -76.18 47.65
CA VAL A 447 -19.38 -77.41 47.97
C VAL A 447 -18.62 -78.25 48.98
N ASP A 448 -19.32 -78.87 49.93
CA ASP A 448 -18.69 -79.68 50.99
C ASP A 448 -18.30 -81.10 50.51
N ALA A 449 -17.40 -81.75 51.24
CA ALA A 449 -16.90 -83.08 50.90
C ALA A 449 -18.01 -84.16 50.95
N GLY A 450 -18.45 -84.61 49.77
CA GLY A 450 -19.53 -85.58 49.61
C GLY A 450 -20.90 -84.95 49.30
N GLU A 451 -21.01 -83.63 49.35
CA GLU A 451 -22.17 -82.89 48.86
C GLU A 451 -22.10 -82.80 47.32
N THR A 452 -23.22 -83.05 46.61
CA THR A 452 -23.26 -83.00 45.14
C THR A 452 -24.59 -82.42 44.65
N GLY A 453 -24.58 -81.76 43.49
CA GLY A 453 -25.80 -81.19 42.89
C GLY A 453 -26.33 -79.92 43.58
N VAL A 454 -25.48 -79.17 44.29
CA VAL A 454 -25.86 -77.90 44.93
C VAL A 454 -26.06 -76.83 43.86
N VAL A 455 -27.30 -76.36 43.72
CA VAL A 455 -27.66 -75.29 42.77
C VAL A 455 -28.24 -74.10 43.52
N ILE A 456 -27.72 -72.91 43.24
CA ILE A 456 -28.26 -71.63 43.72
C ILE A 456 -28.88 -70.91 42.53
N ALA A 457 -30.20 -70.80 42.55
CA ALA A 457 -30.98 -70.09 41.53
C ALA A 457 -31.23 -68.63 41.92
N ALA A 458 -31.24 -67.75 40.92
CA ALA A 458 -31.85 -66.43 41.01
C ALA A 458 -33.39 -66.54 41.05
N LYS A 459 -34.08 -65.40 41.08
CA LYS A 459 -35.54 -65.38 40.87
C LYS A 459 -35.84 -65.59 39.38
N GLN A 460 -37.09 -65.84 39.06
CA GLN A 460 -37.53 -65.92 37.66
C GLN A 460 -37.73 -64.51 37.10
N GLU A 461 -37.03 -64.20 36.02
CA GLU A 461 -36.82 -62.87 35.43
C GLU A 461 -37.36 -62.85 33.99
N LEU A 462 -38.05 -61.79 33.60
CA LEU A 462 -38.76 -61.75 32.31
C LEU A 462 -37.78 -61.58 31.14
N VAL A 463 -37.88 -62.47 30.15
CA VAL A 463 -37.28 -62.28 28.83
C VAL A 463 -38.14 -61.29 28.05
N TRP A 464 -37.60 -60.10 27.78
CA TRP A 464 -38.23 -59.13 26.89
C TRP A 464 -37.54 -59.14 25.53
N ASP A 465 -38.22 -59.73 24.55
CA ASP A 465 -37.75 -59.80 23.17
C ASP A 465 -38.13 -58.52 22.41
N ASN A 466 -37.15 -57.66 22.16
CA ASN A 466 -37.25 -56.59 21.17
C ASN A 466 -36.91 -57.17 19.79
N ILE A 467 -37.95 -57.58 19.07
CA ILE A 467 -37.83 -58.23 17.77
C ILE A 467 -37.66 -57.20 16.66
N LEU A 468 -36.55 -57.32 15.93
CA LEU A 468 -36.28 -56.59 14.71
C LEU A 468 -36.74 -57.45 13.52
N ASP A 469 -37.68 -56.93 12.74
CA ASP A 469 -38.11 -57.56 11.50
C ASP A 469 -37.04 -57.39 10.43
N ALA A 470 -36.54 -58.50 9.89
CA ALA A 470 -35.54 -58.41 8.83
C ALA A 470 -36.10 -57.76 7.55
N ASP A 471 -37.42 -57.67 7.35
CA ASP A 471 -38.00 -56.88 6.24
C ASP A 471 -37.64 -55.38 6.31
N LYS A 472 -37.15 -54.88 7.46
CA LYS A 472 -36.58 -53.53 7.66
C LYS A 472 -35.06 -53.46 7.58
N VAL A 473 -34.35 -54.57 7.37
CA VAL A 473 -32.89 -54.57 7.15
C VAL A 473 -32.59 -54.18 5.70
N ARG A 474 -31.75 -53.17 5.49
CA ARG A 474 -31.30 -52.75 4.15
C ARG A 474 -29.78 -52.65 4.10
N ILE A 475 -29.20 -53.13 3.01
CA ILE A 475 -27.79 -52.89 2.67
C ILE A 475 -27.75 -51.63 1.81
N SER A 476 -26.82 -50.73 2.11
CA SER A 476 -26.92 -49.32 1.76
C SER A 476 -25.54 -48.70 1.54
N ASP A 477 -25.48 -47.59 0.80
CA ASP A 477 -24.27 -46.77 0.72
C ASP A 477 -23.95 -46.13 2.07
N LYS A 478 -22.73 -46.38 2.55
CA LYS A 478 -22.23 -45.90 3.83
C LYS A 478 -22.05 -44.39 3.86
N ALA A 479 -21.71 -43.77 2.73
CA ALA A 479 -21.44 -42.34 2.67
C ALA A 479 -22.71 -41.50 2.78
N THR A 480 -23.79 -41.92 2.11
CA THR A 480 -25.09 -41.24 2.12
C THR A 480 -26.06 -41.77 3.17
N LEU A 481 -25.73 -42.81 3.95
CA LEU A 481 -26.66 -43.49 4.86
C LEU A 481 -27.49 -42.54 5.74
N ILE A 482 -26.83 -41.60 6.41
CA ILE A 482 -27.45 -40.69 7.39
C ILE A 482 -28.23 -39.55 6.69
N SER A 483 -27.74 -39.06 5.55
CA SER A 483 -28.26 -37.86 4.88
C SER A 483 -29.23 -38.14 3.73
N GLY A 484 -29.15 -39.33 3.13
CA GLY A 484 -29.98 -39.78 2.02
C GLY A 484 -31.16 -40.65 2.43
N GLY A 485 -31.22 -41.09 3.70
CA GLY A 485 -32.34 -41.91 4.21
C GLY A 485 -32.60 -43.12 3.30
N ASN A 486 -33.82 -43.23 2.78
CA ASN A 486 -34.22 -44.33 1.88
C ASN A 486 -33.49 -44.31 0.52
N ASP A 487 -32.96 -43.18 0.05
CA ASP A 487 -32.22 -43.08 -1.23
C ASP A 487 -30.77 -43.60 -1.15
N ALA A 488 -30.29 -43.89 0.06
CA ALA A 488 -29.03 -44.59 0.32
C ALA A 488 -29.16 -46.12 0.20
N HIS A 489 -30.38 -46.66 0.18
CA HIS A 489 -30.61 -48.11 0.07
C HIS A 489 -30.22 -48.64 -1.32
N TYR A 490 -29.38 -49.67 -1.37
CA TYR A 490 -29.10 -50.35 -2.62
C TYR A 490 -30.32 -51.17 -3.08
N PRO A 491 -30.55 -51.31 -4.40
CA PRO A 491 -31.56 -52.21 -4.96
C PRO A 491 -31.50 -53.61 -4.38
N THR A 492 -32.63 -54.14 -3.91
CA THR A 492 -32.73 -55.46 -3.28
C THR A 492 -32.92 -56.60 -4.28
N THR A 493 -33.21 -56.29 -5.54
CA THR A 493 -33.31 -57.24 -6.66
C THR A 493 -32.43 -56.80 -7.83
N PHE A 494 -31.95 -57.77 -8.61
CA PHE A 494 -31.11 -57.51 -9.77
C PHE A 494 -31.82 -56.64 -10.81
N ALA A 495 -33.09 -56.91 -11.10
CA ALA A 495 -33.89 -56.14 -12.05
C ALA A 495 -34.02 -54.65 -11.65
N ALA A 496 -34.10 -54.34 -10.35
CA ALA A 496 -34.11 -52.96 -9.86
C ALA A 496 -32.73 -52.27 -9.98
N ALA A 497 -31.62 -53.02 -9.89
CA ALA A 497 -30.29 -52.47 -10.19
C ALA A 497 -30.07 -52.24 -11.70
N VAL A 498 -30.67 -53.05 -12.57
CA VAL A 498 -30.60 -52.84 -14.03
C VAL A 498 -31.18 -51.48 -14.44
N THR A 499 -32.33 -51.09 -13.88
CA THR A 499 -32.99 -49.80 -14.18
C THR A 499 -32.55 -48.65 -13.26
N GLY A 500 -31.86 -48.94 -12.16
CA GLY A 500 -31.40 -47.97 -11.17
C GLY A 500 -30.17 -47.14 -11.58
N LYS A 501 -29.84 -46.17 -10.72
CA LYS A 501 -28.65 -45.31 -10.85
C LYS A 501 -27.35 -46.12 -10.78
N ILE A 502 -26.30 -45.58 -11.41
CA ILE A 502 -24.92 -45.98 -11.13
C ILE A 502 -24.58 -45.42 -9.75
N TRP A 503 -24.06 -46.26 -8.86
CA TRP A 503 -23.69 -45.87 -7.51
C TRP A 503 -22.25 -45.34 -7.44
N TYR A 504 -21.35 -45.90 -8.26
CA TYR A 504 -19.92 -45.58 -8.24
C TYR A 504 -19.35 -45.53 -9.66
N GLU A 505 -18.63 -44.44 -9.97
CA GLU A 505 -17.88 -44.24 -11.22
C GLU A 505 -16.35 -44.15 -10.99
N ASP A 506 -15.90 -44.34 -9.74
CA ASP A 506 -14.48 -44.27 -9.33
C ASP A 506 -13.71 -45.60 -9.53
N MET A 507 -14.38 -46.65 -10.03
CA MET A 507 -13.73 -47.90 -10.42
C MET A 507 -12.91 -47.71 -11.71
N THR A 508 -11.58 -47.71 -11.62
CA THR A 508 -10.72 -47.69 -12.81
C THR A 508 -10.49 -49.11 -13.35
N TYR A 509 -10.42 -49.24 -14.67
CA TYR A 509 -10.30 -50.54 -15.35
C TYR A 509 -8.99 -51.29 -15.01
N ASP A 510 -7.96 -50.58 -14.56
CA ASP A 510 -6.59 -51.04 -14.30
C ASP A 510 -6.32 -51.40 -12.82
N LYS A 511 -7.32 -51.33 -11.94
CA LYS A 511 -7.12 -51.49 -10.48
C LYS A 511 -8.13 -52.40 -9.82
N ILE A 512 -7.74 -52.88 -8.63
CA ILE A 512 -8.65 -53.57 -7.72
C ILE A 512 -9.53 -52.53 -7.04
N TYR A 513 -10.84 -52.72 -7.14
CA TYR A 513 -11.89 -51.88 -6.56
C TYR A 513 -12.40 -52.50 -5.26
N ASP A 514 -12.40 -51.73 -4.18
CA ASP A 514 -12.96 -52.13 -2.88
C ASP A 514 -14.40 -51.60 -2.74
N LEU A 515 -15.37 -52.52 -2.76
CA LEU A 515 -16.76 -52.20 -2.49
C LEU A 515 -17.07 -52.20 -0.98
N LYS A 516 -16.38 -53.01 -0.17
CA LYS A 516 -16.71 -53.23 1.24
C LYS A 516 -16.56 -51.96 2.08
N SER A 517 -15.57 -51.11 1.81
CA SER A 517 -15.45 -49.81 2.49
C SER A 517 -16.61 -48.85 2.22
N LYS A 518 -17.34 -49.03 1.11
CA LYS A 518 -18.50 -48.23 0.69
C LYS A 518 -19.84 -48.74 1.24
N VAL A 519 -19.89 -49.96 1.75
CA VAL A 519 -21.14 -50.62 2.20
C VAL A 519 -21.40 -50.40 3.69
N ALA A 520 -22.67 -50.20 4.03
CA ALA A 520 -23.21 -50.34 5.37
C ALA A 520 -24.56 -51.08 5.36
N THR A 521 -25.10 -51.35 6.55
CA THR A 521 -26.45 -51.86 6.75
C THR A 521 -27.18 -50.96 7.72
N CYS A 522 -28.47 -50.73 7.50
CA CYS A 522 -29.37 -50.08 8.46
C CYS A 522 -30.54 -51.01 8.79
N ILE A 523 -31.20 -50.70 9.91
CA ILE A 523 -32.51 -51.26 10.28
C ILE A 523 -33.46 -50.11 10.50
N ASN A 524 -34.70 -50.31 10.03
CA ASN A 524 -35.84 -49.39 10.09
C ASN A 524 -35.78 -48.30 9.01
N ASN A 525 -36.85 -48.20 8.19
CA ASN A 525 -36.91 -47.33 7.01
C ASN A 525 -37.37 -45.89 7.34
N GLY A 526 -37.04 -45.39 8.54
CA GLY A 526 -37.49 -44.09 9.05
C GLY A 526 -36.32 -43.24 9.54
N ASP A 527 -36.43 -41.92 9.39
CA ASP A 527 -35.34 -41.00 9.72
C ASP A 527 -35.10 -40.87 11.24
N PRO A 528 -33.84 -40.79 11.69
CA PRO A 528 -32.61 -40.90 10.89
C PRO A 528 -32.16 -42.36 10.69
N HIS A 529 -31.71 -42.71 9.47
CA HIS A 529 -31.05 -44.00 9.23
C HIS A 529 -29.68 -44.06 9.90
N ALA A 530 -29.55 -44.94 10.90
CA ALA A 530 -28.29 -45.25 11.58
C ALA A 530 -27.67 -46.54 11.02
N ALA A 531 -26.33 -46.62 11.09
CA ALA A 531 -25.62 -47.86 10.83
C ALA A 531 -25.98 -48.92 11.89
N PHE A 532 -26.42 -50.08 11.41
CA PHE A 532 -26.71 -51.26 12.22
C PHE A 532 -25.43 -52.06 12.45
N ASP A 533 -25.15 -52.36 13.72
CA ASP A 533 -24.01 -53.18 14.13
C ASP A 533 -24.24 -54.65 13.77
N ILE A 534 -23.80 -55.04 12.57
CA ILE A 534 -23.94 -56.42 12.07
C ILE A 534 -23.09 -57.42 12.86
N GLU A 535 -21.95 -57.00 13.41
CA GLU A 535 -20.99 -57.87 14.11
C GLU A 535 -21.55 -58.32 15.47
N ALA A 536 -22.23 -57.42 16.19
CA ALA A 536 -22.94 -57.77 17.43
C ALA A 536 -23.94 -58.93 17.24
N TYR A 537 -24.54 -59.05 16.06
CA TYR A 537 -25.50 -60.10 15.67
C TYR A 537 -24.84 -61.30 14.97
N LYS A 538 -23.51 -61.42 14.97
CA LYS A 538 -22.76 -62.49 14.28
C LYS A 538 -23.08 -62.56 12.78
N LEU A 539 -23.25 -61.39 12.14
CA LEU A 539 -23.47 -61.27 10.70
C LEU A 539 -22.24 -60.69 10.00
N SER A 540 -22.02 -61.08 8.75
CA SER A 540 -20.91 -60.61 7.93
C SER A 540 -21.33 -60.38 6.48
N TYR A 541 -20.54 -59.63 5.71
CA TYR A 541 -20.78 -59.44 4.28
C TYR A 541 -20.04 -60.49 3.44
N ARG A 542 -20.75 -61.05 2.47
CA ARG A 542 -20.25 -61.87 1.37
C ARG A 542 -20.52 -61.14 0.04
N PHE A 543 -19.51 -61.08 -0.82
CA PHE A 543 -19.53 -60.34 -2.07
C PHE A 543 -19.37 -61.28 -3.27
N SER A 544 -20.08 -61.00 -4.36
CA SER A 544 -19.86 -61.68 -5.65
C SER A 544 -20.25 -60.77 -6.82
N VAL A 545 -19.94 -61.21 -8.05
CA VAL A 545 -20.65 -60.68 -9.23
C VAL A 545 -22.09 -61.21 -9.20
N ALA A 546 -23.08 -60.44 -9.65
CA ALA A 546 -24.45 -60.96 -9.80
C ALA A 546 -24.52 -61.95 -10.97
N ALA A 547 -25.19 -63.08 -10.76
CA ALA A 547 -25.21 -64.22 -11.68
C ALA A 547 -26.17 -64.04 -12.87
N SER A 548 -27.20 -63.21 -12.70
CA SER A 548 -28.15 -62.87 -13.76
C SER A 548 -27.46 -62.07 -14.88
N PRO A 549 -27.72 -62.35 -16.18
CA PRO A 549 -27.11 -61.61 -17.28
C PRO A 549 -27.67 -60.19 -17.38
N TYR A 550 -26.80 -59.16 -17.37
CA TYR A 550 -27.19 -57.78 -17.65
C TYR A 550 -26.89 -57.42 -19.12
N ASN A 551 -27.82 -57.74 -20.01
CA ASN A 551 -27.66 -57.46 -21.44
C ASN A 551 -28.05 -56.01 -21.77
N ILE A 552 -27.14 -55.29 -22.44
CA ILE A 552 -27.41 -54.00 -23.10
C ILE A 552 -27.35 -54.24 -24.61
N THR A 553 -28.39 -53.83 -25.35
CA THR A 553 -28.45 -53.92 -26.82
C THR A 553 -28.34 -52.54 -27.44
N THR A 554 -27.46 -52.37 -28.43
CA THR A 554 -27.29 -51.11 -29.18
C THR A 554 -26.86 -51.44 -30.61
N GLY A 555 -27.52 -50.86 -31.61
CA GLY A 555 -27.19 -51.07 -33.03
C GLY A 555 -27.33 -52.52 -33.53
N GLY A 556 -28.08 -53.38 -32.82
CA GLY A 556 -28.21 -54.81 -33.12
C GLY A 556 -27.23 -55.72 -32.36
N THR A 557 -26.15 -55.18 -31.80
CA THR A 557 -25.22 -55.91 -30.93
C THR A 557 -25.75 -55.96 -29.50
N THR A 558 -25.65 -57.11 -28.84
CA THR A 558 -26.01 -57.28 -27.41
C THR A 558 -24.77 -57.66 -26.61
N THR A 559 -24.52 -56.95 -25.50
CA THR A 559 -23.37 -57.20 -24.62
C THR A 559 -23.84 -57.39 -23.17
N ASN A 560 -23.53 -58.53 -22.58
CA ASN A 560 -23.67 -58.76 -21.15
C ASN A 560 -22.63 -57.91 -20.39
N GLN A 561 -23.06 -57.05 -19.46
CA GLN A 561 -22.14 -56.24 -18.65
C GLN A 561 -21.40 -57.08 -17.60
N GLN A 562 -21.99 -58.21 -17.18
CA GLN A 562 -21.43 -59.06 -16.10
C GLN A 562 -20.15 -59.81 -16.50
N THR A 563 -19.83 -59.91 -17.79
CA THR A 563 -18.61 -60.56 -18.28
C THR A 563 -17.39 -59.63 -18.30
N TRP A 564 -17.53 -58.40 -17.79
CA TRP A 564 -16.47 -57.38 -17.76
C TRP A 564 -15.92 -57.13 -16.35
N ILE A 565 -16.24 -58.00 -15.39
CA ILE A 565 -15.92 -57.85 -13.97
C ILE A 565 -15.58 -59.22 -13.36
N GLN A 566 -14.49 -59.28 -12.60
CA GLN A 566 -14.11 -60.45 -11.79
C GLN A 566 -14.15 -60.11 -10.30
N LEU A 567 -14.60 -61.07 -9.49
CA LEU A 567 -14.39 -61.05 -8.05
C LEU A 567 -12.92 -61.39 -7.75
N VAL A 568 -12.27 -60.61 -6.89
CA VAL A 568 -10.92 -60.91 -6.39
C VAL A 568 -11.00 -61.63 -5.05
N ASP A 569 -11.78 -61.11 -4.10
CA ASP A 569 -12.02 -61.73 -2.79
C ASP A 569 -13.44 -61.43 -2.29
N GLY A 570 -14.20 -62.49 -2.01
CA GLY A 570 -15.60 -62.44 -1.58
C GLY A 570 -15.85 -62.03 -0.14
N ASN A 571 -14.83 -62.02 0.73
CA ASN A 571 -14.91 -61.60 2.13
C ASN A 571 -14.32 -60.19 2.32
N ALA A 572 -13.30 -59.83 1.55
CA ALA A 572 -12.77 -58.47 1.47
C ALA A 572 -13.65 -57.54 0.63
N GLY A 573 -14.46 -58.09 -0.29
CA GLY A 573 -15.36 -57.30 -1.15
C GLY A 573 -14.63 -56.57 -2.27
N THR A 574 -13.55 -57.18 -2.78
CA THR A 574 -12.70 -56.59 -3.81
C THR A 574 -12.96 -57.20 -5.18
N PHE A 575 -12.93 -56.35 -6.20
CA PHE A 575 -13.27 -56.67 -7.60
C PHE A 575 -12.23 -56.09 -8.54
N LYS A 576 -12.17 -56.55 -9.79
CA LYS A 576 -11.37 -55.93 -10.88
C LYS A 576 -12.13 -56.03 -12.20
N ALA A 577 -11.76 -55.23 -13.19
CA ALA A 577 -12.25 -55.43 -14.56
C ALA A 577 -11.71 -56.74 -15.14
N GLU A 578 -12.44 -57.33 -16.09
CA GLU A 578 -12.00 -58.52 -16.84
C GLU A 578 -10.62 -58.28 -17.46
N ASP A 579 -9.63 -59.08 -17.07
CA ASP A 579 -8.21 -58.99 -17.47
C ASP A 579 -7.56 -57.60 -17.42
N PHE A 580 -8.11 -56.67 -16.62
CA PHE A 580 -7.76 -55.25 -16.67
C PHE A 580 -7.83 -54.68 -18.10
N SER A 581 -8.81 -55.10 -18.90
CA SER A 581 -8.95 -54.71 -20.30
C SER A 581 -9.57 -53.33 -20.48
N LYS A 582 -9.03 -52.53 -21.41
CA LYS A 582 -9.60 -51.23 -21.81
C LYS A 582 -10.98 -51.35 -22.47
N GLU A 583 -11.37 -52.53 -22.95
CA GLU A 583 -12.72 -52.81 -23.48
C GLU A 583 -13.81 -52.84 -22.40
N ALA A 584 -13.41 -52.94 -21.13
CA ALA A 584 -14.29 -52.80 -19.98
C ALA A 584 -14.66 -51.33 -19.70
N ILE A 585 -13.94 -50.34 -20.25
CA ILE A 585 -14.23 -48.92 -20.00
C ILE A 585 -15.61 -48.55 -20.56
N GLY A 586 -16.43 -47.90 -19.73
CA GLY A 586 -17.82 -47.55 -20.01
C GLY A 586 -18.83 -48.67 -19.71
N ARG A 587 -18.40 -49.89 -19.39
CA ARG A 587 -19.30 -50.98 -18.98
C ARG A 587 -19.87 -50.72 -17.59
N THR A 588 -21.09 -51.19 -17.35
CA THR A 588 -21.82 -50.95 -16.08
C THR A 588 -22.24 -52.23 -15.36
N PRO A 589 -21.30 -53.06 -14.88
CA PRO A 589 -21.62 -54.29 -14.17
C PRO A 589 -22.35 -54.05 -12.84
N ILE A 590 -23.06 -55.09 -12.40
CA ILE A 590 -23.82 -55.13 -11.15
C ILE A 590 -23.15 -56.11 -10.20
N LEU A 591 -22.62 -55.57 -9.11
CA LEU A 591 -22.01 -56.32 -8.01
C LEU A 591 -23.11 -56.76 -7.03
N LYS A 592 -22.96 -57.93 -6.41
CA LYS A 592 -23.90 -58.46 -5.42
C LYS A 592 -23.26 -58.43 -4.03
N VAL A 593 -24.01 -57.94 -3.06
CA VAL A 593 -23.66 -57.95 -1.63
C VAL A 593 -24.71 -58.74 -0.88
N GLU A 594 -24.26 -59.72 -0.09
CA GLU A 594 -25.10 -60.54 0.77
C GLU A 594 -24.66 -60.37 2.23
N LEU A 595 -25.59 -60.05 3.11
CA LEU A 595 -25.41 -60.15 4.55
C LEU A 595 -25.73 -61.60 4.96
N VAL A 596 -24.76 -62.29 5.55
CA VAL A 596 -24.86 -63.73 5.90
C VAL A 596 -24.65 -63.98 7.40
N ASP A 597 -25.24 -65.05 7.91
CA ASP A 597 -25.00 -65.56 9.26
C ASP A 597 -23.74 -66.48 9.34
N GLU A 598 -23.40 -66.96 10.55
CA GLU A 598 -22.29 -67.91 10.78
C GLU A 598 -22.45 -69.25 10.03
N ALA A 599 -23.67 -69.63 9.65
CA ALA A 599 -23.94 -70.84 8.87
C ALA A 599 -23.92 -70.59 7.35
N GLY A 600 -23.69 -69.35 6.91
CA GLY A 600 -23.63 -68.94 5.50
C GLY A 600 -25.00 -68.68 4.84
N ASN A 601 -26.10 -68.68 5.60
CA ASN A 601 -27.44 -68.36 5.12
C ASN A 601 -27.53 -66.87 4.78
N VAL A 602 -28.17 -66.53 3.65
CA VAL A 602 -28.35 -65.14 3.23
C VAL A 602 -29.47 -64.49 4.04
N VAL A 603 -29.10 -63.64 4.99
CA VAL A 603 -30.04 -62.79 5.74
C VAL A 603 -30.64 -61.75 4.80
N ARG A 604 -29.82 -60.98 4.08
CA ARG A 604 -30.29 -60.01 3.06
C ARG A 604 -29.34 -59.92 1.88
N ARG A 605 -29.86 -59.49 0.73
CA ARG A 605 -29.13 -59.28 -0.52
C ARG A 605 -29.39 -57.87 -1.06
N ALA A 606 -28.39 -57.27 -1.67
CA ALA A 606 -28.53 -56.08 -2.48
C ALA A 606 -27.54 -56.07 -3.66
N PHE A 607 -27.77 -55.14 -4.59
CA PHE A 607 -27.09 -55.06 -5.86
C PHE A 607 -26.58 -53.65 -6.13
N VAL A 608 -25.28 -53.53 -6.40
CA VAL A 608 -24.57 -52.27 -6.59
C VAL A 608 -24.13 -52.16 -8.05
N LYS A 609 -24.77 -51.27 -8.81
CA LYS A 609 -24.36 -50.95 -10.17
C LYS A 609 -23.17 -50.00 -10.15
N VAL A 610 -22.05 -50.42 -10.73
CA VAL A 610 -20.83 -49.60 -10.86
C VAL A 610 -20.56 -49.29 -12.33
N LYS A 611 -19.69 -48.33 -12.63
CA LYS A 611 -19.20 -48.04 -13.97
C LYS A 611 -17.69 -48.15 -13.98
N ILE A 612 -17.17 -48.97 -14.89
CA ILE A 612 -15.72 -49.10 -15.09
C ILE A 612 -15.26 -47.92 -15.93
N GLY A 613 -14.34 -47.12 -15.39
CA GLY A 613 -13.81 -45.92 -15.99
C GLY A 613 -12.28 -45.97 -16.13
N VAL A 614 -11.68 -44.80 -16.27
CA VAL A 614 -10.24 -44.63 -16.42
C VAL A 614 -9.79 -43.39 -15.66
N LYS A 615 -8.61 -43.45 -15.02
CA LYS A 615 -8.00 -42.25 -14.46
C LYS A 615 -7.21 -41.56 -15.58
N LYS A 616 -7.55 -40.32 -15.90
CA LYS A 616 -6.71 -39.44 -16.74
C LYS A 616 -5.54 -38.89 -15.93
N SER A 617 -4.42 -38.60 -16.59
CA SER A 617 -3.33 -37.82 -16.01
C SER A 617 -3.73 -36.34 -15.82
N ASP A 618 -2.90 -35.58 -15.11
CA ASP A 618 -3.19 -34.19 -14.76
C ASP A 618 -3.15 -33.26 -15.99
N ASP A 619 -3.98 -32.21 -15.96
CA ASP A 619 -4.12 -31.25 -17.07
C ASP A 619 -2.82 -30.47 -17.33
N ILE A 620 -2.42 -30.38 -18.60
CA ILE A 620 -1.19 -29.70 -19.02
C ILE A 620 -1.49 -28.23 -19.32
N THR A 621 -0.64 -27.32 -18.83
CA THR A 621 -0.64 -25.92 -19.28
C THR A 621 0.74 -25.55 -19.80
N VAL A 622 0.81 -25.05 -21.03
CA VAL A 622 2.04 -24.59 -21.69
C VAL A 622 1.85 -23.19 -22.22
N GLY A 623 2.92 -22.39 -22.24
CA GLY A 623 2.82 -21.03 -22.73
C GLY A 623 4.11 -20.25 -22.77
N THR A 624 4.02 -19.06 -23.34
CA THR A 624 5.13 -18.10 -23.44
C THR A 624 4.81 -16.81 -22.70
N VAL A 625 5.85 -16.15 -22.19
CA VAL A 625 5.75 -14.85 -21.50
C VAL A 625 6.43 -13.79 -22.36
N HIS A 626 5.74 -12.67 -22.57
CA HIS A 626 6.19 -11.55 -23.38
C HIS A 626 6.06 -10.25 -22.60
N ASN A 627 6.86 -9.25 -22.97
CA ASN A 627 6.73 -7.89 -22.46
C ASN A 627 6.30 -6.97 -23.60
N LEU A 628 5.31 -6.11 -23.35
CA LEU A 628 4.78 -5.15 -24.30
C LEU A 628 4.87 -3.74 -23.74
N GLU A 629 5.41 -2.81 -24.53
CA GLU A 629 5.32 -1.38 -24.25
C GLU A 629 4.15 -0.78 -25.03
N PHE A 630 3.26 -0.08 -24.35
CA PHE A 630 2.09 0.52 -24.98
C PHE A 630 2.47 1.69 -25.92
N LYS A 631 1.99 1.62 -27.17
CA LYS A 631 2.20 2.61 -28.25
C LYS A 631 0.87 3.31 -28.58
N CYS A 632 0.54 3.51 -29.85
CA CYS A 632 -0.75 4.08 -30.26
C CYS A 632 -1.86 3.02 -30.32
N ASN A 633 -3.12 3.40 -30.14
CA ASN A 633 -4.29 2.50 -30.08
C ASN A 633 -4.40 1.56 -31.29
N ASN A 634 -4.04 2.04 -32.48
CA ASN A 634 -4.08 1.27 -33.73
C ASN A 634 -2.89 0.31 -33.92
N THR A 635 -1.91 0.29 -33.03
CA THR A 635 -0.78 -0.64 -33.10
C THR A 635 -1.29 -2.06 -32.89
N GLN A 636 -0.84 -2.98 -33.73
CA GLN A 636 -1.20 -4.40 -33.65
C GLN A 636 0.03 -5.21 -33.26
N GLU A 637 -0.14 -6.12 -32.30
CA GLU A 637 0.89 -7.06 -31.86
C GLU A 637 0.39 -8.49 -32.09
N SER A 638 1.31 -9.43 -32.29
CA SER A 638 1.01 -10.83 -32.60
C SER A 638 1.98 -11.79 -31.92
N TYR A 639 1.45 -12.82 -31.30
CA TYR A 639 2.19 -13.86 -30.59
C TYR A 639 1.83 -15.24 -31.14
N GLU A 640 2.81 -16.14 -31.22
CA GLU A 640 2.63 -17.49 -31.75
C GLU A 640 3.23 -18.55 -30.81
N LEU A 641 2.48 -19.63 -30.55
CA LEU A 641 3.05 -20.91 -30.13
C LEU A 641 3.19 -21.77 -31.39
N SER A 642 4.40 -21.82 -31.92
CA SER A 642 4.68 -22.47 -33.20
C SER A 642 4.49 -23.98 -33.17
N GLU A 643 4.41 -24.59 -34.35
CA GLU A 643 4.36 -26.04 -34.54
C GLU A 643 5.49 -26.76 -33.79
N GLN A 644 6.69 -26.16 -33.79
CA GLN A 644 7.84 -26.64 -33.03
C GLN A 644 7.64 -26.53 -31.51
N TYR A 645 7.13 -25.39 -31.02
CA TYR A 645 6.86 -25.21 -29.60
C TYR A 645 5.88 -26.26 -29.07
N ILE A 646 4.77 -26.49 -29.78
CA ILE A 646 3.76 -27.49 -29.39
C ILE A 646 4.34 -28.91 -29.48
N ARG A 647 5.16 -29.19 -30.49
CA ARG A 647 5.86 -30.48 -30.61
C ARG A 647 6.78 -30.77 -29.42
N GLU A 648 7.51 -29.78 -28.94
CA GLU A 648 8.47 -29.93 -27.86
C GLU A 648 7.83 -29.89 -26.46
N ASN A 649 6.81 -29.05 -26.26
CA ASN A 649 6.21 -28.79 -24.94
C ASN A 649 4.86 -29.51 -24.72
N VAL A 650 4.25 -30.10 -25.76
CA VAL A 650 3.05 -30.94 -25.62
C VAL A 650 3.31 -32.33 -26.21
N TYR A 651 3.49 -32.44 -27.53
CA TYR A 651 3.47 -33.75 -28.20
C TYR A 651 4.52 -34.72 -27.64
N ARG A 652 5.73 -34.26 -27.29
CA ARG A 652 6.81 -35.11 -26.76
C ARG A 652 6.75 -35.40 -25.26
N VAL A 653 6.00 -34.61 -24.49
CA VAL A 653 6.01 -34.65 -23.01
C VAL A 653 4.65 -34.97 -22.40
N ILE A 654 3.60 -35.04 -23.21
CA ILE A 654 2.29 -35.50 -22.77
C ILE A 654 2.38 -36.97 -22.38
N THR A 655 2.02 -37.27 -21.13
CA THR A 655 2.14 -38.60 -20.52
C THR A 655 0.80 -39.05 -19.98
N ASN A 656 0.50 -40.35 -20.10
CA ASN A 656 -0.70 -40.96 -19.51
C ASN A 656 -0.41 -41.70 -18.19
N THR A 657 -1.45 -42.16 -17.50
CA THR A 657 -1.30 -42.84 -16.20
C THR A 657 -0.59 -44.19 -16.25
N GLN A 658 -0.34 -44.78 -17.43
CA GLN A 658 0.44 -46.00 -17.64
C GLN A 658 1.91 -45.71 -18.02
N GLY A 659 2.33 -44.45 -17.98
CA GLY A 659 3.70 -44.05 -18.32
C GLY A 659 4.00 -43.98 -19.82
N GLN A 660 3.02 -44.16 -20.70
CA GLN A 660 3.21 -43.84 -22.13
C GLN A 660 3.41 -42.33 -22.25
N THR A 661 4.62 -41.95 -22.64
CA THR A 661 5.03 -40.56 -22.88
C THR A 661 5.16 -40.34 -24.38
N SER A 662 4.72 -39.17 -24.84
CA SER A 662 4.62 -38.76 -26.24
C SER A 662 3.38 -39.24 -27.00
N LEU A 663 2.87 -38.36 -27.86
CA LEU A 663 1.89 -38.61 -28.92
C LEU A 663 2.40 -37.96 -30.22
N SER A 664 2.02 -38.48 -31.39
CA SER A 664 2.17 -37.73 -32.64
C SER A 664 1.19 -36.55 -32.73
N HIS A 665 1.42 -35.62 -33.65
CA HIS A 665 0.47 -34.51 -33.88
C HIS A 665 -0.89 -35.03 -34.34
N GLU A 666 -0.94 -36.11 -35.12
CA GLU A 666 -2.19 -36.72 -35.58
C GLU A 666 -2.96 -37.37 -34.43
N GLU A 667 -2.28 -38.15 -33.57
CA GLU A 667 -2.92 -38.75 -32.40
C GLU A 667 -3.42 -37.68 -31.43
N PHE A 668 -2.65 -36.61 -31.21
CA PHE A 668 -3.07 -35.49 -30.37
C PHE A 668 -4.32 -34.80 -30.92
N TRP A 669 -4.33 -34.34 -32.18
CA TRP A 669 -5.48 -33.62 -32.74
C TRP A 669 -6.68 -34.53 -33.07
N ASN A 670 -6.48 -35.84 -33.20
CA ASN A 670 -7.59 -36.81 -33.22
C ASN A 670 -8.17 -37.06 -31.82
N MET A 671 -7.39 -36.89 -30.74
CA MET A 671 -7.84 -37.09 -29.35
C MET A 671 -8.41 -35.82 -28.70
N TYR A 672 -7.89 -34.64 -29.05
CA TYR A 672 -8.26 -33.36 -28.45
C TYR A 672 -9.07 -32.46 -29.39
N GLU A 673 -10.09 -31.79 -28.85
CA GLU A 673 -10.93 -30.82 -29.54
C GLU A 673 -11.00 -29.48 -28.77
N LEU A 674 -11.34 -28.38 -29.44
CA LEU A 674 -11.46 -27.07 -28.79
C LEU A 674 -12.55 -27.09 -27.69
N ASP A 675 -12.19 -26.67 -26.48
CA ASP A 675 -13.12 -26.51 -25.35
C ASP A 675 -13.51 -25.05 -25.16
N ASN A 676 -12.52 -24.14 -25.13
CA ASN A 676 -12.75 -22.69 -25.01
C ASN A 676 -11.51 -21.87 -25.43
N SER A 677 -11.71 -20.57 -25.66
CA SER A 677 -10.65 -19.56 -25.75
C SER A 677 -11.08 -18.30 -25.00
N VAL A 678 -10.18 -17.70 -24.21
CA VAL A 678 -10.46 -16.55 -23.34
C VAL A 678 -9.28 -15.60 -23.23
N VAL A 679 -9.55 -14.33 -22.96
CA VAL A 679 -8.54 -13.34 -22.53
C VAL A 679 -8.90 -12.80 -21.15
N LYS A 680 -7.91 -12.80 -20.25
CA LYS A 680 -7.98 -12.16 -18.95
C LYS A 680 -7.05 -10.97 -18.88
N LYS A 681 -7.44 -9.92 -18.16
CA LYS A 681 -6.58 -8.80 -17.76
C LYS A 681 -6.52 -8.76 -16.25
N ASN A 682 -5.32 -8.75 -15.67
CA ASN A 682 -5.09 -8.80 -14.23
C ASN A 682 -5.91 -9.93 -13.55
N ASN A 683 -5.90 -11.11 -14.18
CA ASN A 683 -6.66 -12.32 -13.82
C ASN A 683 -8.21 -12.24 -13.93
N VAL A 684 -8.79 -11.13 -14.38
CA VAL A 684 -10.24 -10.98 -14.63
C VAL A 684 -10.56 -11.18 -16.12
N VAL A 685 -11.58 -11.99 -16.45
CA VAL A 685 -12.01 -12.21 -17.85
C VAL A 685 -12.54 -10.91 -18.45
N VAL A 686 -12.04 -10.52 -19.63
CA VAL A 686 -12.45 -9.29 -20.31
C VAL A 686 -13.56 -9.59 -21.33
N THR A 687 -14.80 -9.23 -21.01
CA THR A 687 -15.91 -9.28 -21.97
C THR A 687 -15.74 -8.17 -23.02
N GLY A 688 -15.56 -8.54 -24.29
CA GLY A 688 -15.36 -7.60 -25.40
C GLY A 688 -13.93 -7.53 -25.95
N PHE A 689 -13.00 -8.35 -25.47
CA PHE A 689 -11.70 -8.50 -26.12
C PHE A 689 -11.87 -9.36 -27.39
N GLU A 690 -12.16 -8.72 -28.53
CA GLU A 690 -12.67 -9.38 -29.75
C GLU A 690 -11.76 -10.50 -30.29
N ASN A 691 -10.45 -10.40 -30.08
CA ASN A 691 -9.47 -11.35 -30.57
C ASN A 691 -8.85 -12.15 -29.42
N ALA A 692 -9.53 -13.21 -28.98
CA ALA A 692 -8.90 -14.25 -28.15
C ALA A 692 -7.93 -15.12 -29.01
N PRO A 693 -6.98 -15.86 -28.42
CA PRO A 693 -6.10 -16.71 -29.21
C PRO A 693 -6.87 -17.78 -29.98
N VAL A 694 -6.35 -18.18 -31.13
CA VAL A 694 -6.99 -19.12 -32.06
C VAL A 694 -6.05 -20.24 -32.44
N ILE A 695 -6.63 -21.43 -32.64
CA ILE A 695 -5.94 -22.56 -33.28
C ILE A 695 -5.98 -22.32 -34.79
N VAL A 696 -4.83 -22.27 -35.44
CA VAL A 696 -4.73 -22.17 -36.91
C VAL A 696 -3.88 -23.32 -37.45
N ASP A 697 -4.13 -23.69 -38.69
CA ASP A 697 -3.31 -24.68 -39.39
C ASP A 697 -1.92 -24.09 -39.72
N GLY A 698 -0.91 -24.96 -39.74
CA GLY A 698 0.44 -24.62 -40.17
C GLY A 698 0.56 -24.42 -41.68
N ASP A 699 1.78 -24.16 -42.16
CA ASP A 699 1.98 -23.84 -43.59
C ASP A 699 1.64 -25.04 -44.50
N GLY A 700 0.84 -24.79 -45.53
CA GLY A 700 -0.01 -25.79 -46.19
C GLY A 700 0.68 -26.71 -47.21
N GLY A 701 2.01 -26.80 -47.21
CA GLY A 701 2.79 -27.30 -48.35
C GLY A 701 2.66 -28.79 -48.70
N THR A 702 2.25 -29.66 -47.77
CA THR A 702 2.37 -31.13 -47.92
C THR A 702 1.20 -31.95 -47.39
N GLY A 703 0.08 -31.34 -46.99
CA GLY A 703 -1.11 -32.07 -46.52
C GLY A 703 -0.99 -32.74 -45.13
N THR A 704 0.11 -32.49 -44.41
CA THR A 704 0.38 -32.97 -43.04
C THR A 704 0.54 -31.84 -42.02
N ALA A 705 0.00 -30.65 -42.34
CA ALA A 705 0.25 -29.41 -41.61
C ALA A 705 -0.06 -29.53 -40.10
N THR A 706 0.95 -29.31 -39.27
CA THR A 706 0.81 -29.28 -37.82
C THR A 706 0.11 -27.99 -37.41
N LYS A 707 -0.80 -28.03 -36.42
CA LYS A 707 -1.47 -26.81 -35.94
C LYS A 707 -0.54 -25.96 -35.08
N LYS A 708 -0.80 -24.65 -35.06
CA LYS A 708 -0.17 -23.65 -34.19
C LYS A 708 -1.22 -22.78 -33.50
N ILE A 709 -0.83 -22.11 -32.42
CA ILE A 709 -1.73 -21.17 -31.72
C ILE A 709 -1.24 -19.75 -32.01
N VAL A 710 -2.14 -18.86 -32.45
CA VAL A 710 -1.82 -17.45 -32.73
C VAL A 710 -2.72 -16.55 -31.90
N TRP A 711 -2.16 -15.48 -31.36
CA TRP A 711 -2.91 -14.41 -30.69
C TRP A 711 -2.51 -13.04 -31.23
N THR A 712 -3.45 -12.38 -31.90
CA THR A 712 -3.24 -11.06 -32.52
C THR A 712 -4.24 -10.08 -31.92
N PHE A 713 -3.78 -8.93 -31.44
CA PHE A 713 -4.67 -7.90 -30.90
C PHE A 713 -4.12 -6.49 -31.12
N LYS A 714 -4.99 -5.50 -31.00
CA LYS A 714 -4.62 -4.08 -31.03
C LYS A 714 -4.52 -3.47 -29.64
N HIS A 715 -3.76 -2.39 -29.53
CA HIS A 715 -3.49 -1.72 -28.26
C HIS A 715 -4.73 -1.07 -27.64
N ASP A 716 -5.70 -0.60 -28.44
CA ASP A 716 -7.00 -0.14 -27.93
C ASP A 716 -7.74 -1.20 -27.08
N GLN A 717 -7.64 -2.47 -27.46
CA GLN A 717 -8.25 -3.61 -26.74
C GLN A 717 -7.65 -3.81 -25.33
N ILE A 718 -6.51 -3.20 -25.02
CA ILE A 718 -5.86 -3.25 -23.71
C ILE A 718 -6.60 -2.35 -22.70
N GLY A 719 -7.04 -1.16 -23.11
CA GLY A 719 -7.57 -0.11 -22.22
C GLY A 719 -6.54 0.43 -21.22
N LEU A 720 -7.01 1.02 -20.11
CA LEU A 720 -6.16 1.63 -19.05
C LEU A 720 -5.20 0.61 -18.40
N ILE A 721 -3.90 0.88 -18.44
CA ILE A 721 -2.84 0.03 -17.90
C ILE A 721 -2.52 0.43 -16.45
N GLY A 722 -2.47 1.72 -16.15
CA GLY A 722 -2.07 2.26 -14.86
C GLY A 722 -0.57 2.15 -14.57
N ALA A 723 -0.10 2.91 -13.58
CA ALA A 723 1.32 3.04 -13.24
C ALA A 723 2.01 1.73 -12.82
N GLY A 724 1.26 0.74 -12.34
CA GLY A 724 1.77 -0.58 -11.95
C GLY A 724 1.94 -1.57 -13.12
N GLY A 725 1.52 -1.19 -14.34
CA GLY A 725 1.42 -2.12 -15.46
C GLY A 725 0.15 -3.00 -15.40
N ALA A 726 -0.06 -3.77 -16.47
CA ALA A 726 -1.17 -4.72 -16.57
C ALA A 726 -0.69 -6.03 -17.21
N THR A 727 -1.16 -7.18 -16.72
CA THR A 727 -0.88 -8.48 -17.33
C THR A 727 -2.10 -8.98 -18.08
N LEU A 728 -1.93 -9.21 -19.39
CA LEU A 728 -2.91 -9.89 -20.22
C LEU A 728 -2.57 -11.37 -20.31
N VAL A 729 -3.56 -12.25 -20.16
CA VAL A 729 -3.43 -13.69 -20.32
C VAL A 729 -4.43 -14.15 -21.37
N GLY A 730 -3.95 -14.42 -22.58
CA GLY A 730 -4.73 -15.09 -23.62
C GLY A 730 -4.52 -16.59 -23.52
N SER A 731 -5.60 -17.39 -23.49
CA SER A 731 -5.49 -18.85 -23.41
C SER A 731 -6.50 -19.58 -24.28
N VAL A 732 -6.07 -20.65 -24.93
CA VAL A 732 -6.89 -21.64 -25.65
C VAL A 732 -6.82 -22.97 -24.92
N THR A 733 -7.97 -23.53 -24.58
CA THR A 733 -8.08 -24.84 -23.93
C THR A 733 -8.65 -25.86 -24.91
N VAL A 734 -7.99 -27.01 -25.03
CA VAL A 734 -8.51 -28.18 -25.75
C VAL A 734 -8.81 -29.30 -24.76
N ARG A 735 -9.85 -30.09 -25.00
CA ARG A 735 -10.29 -31.22 -24.15
C ARG A 735 -10.13 -32.55 -24.86
N ASN A 736 -9.81 -33.59 -24.08
CA ASN A 736 -9.70 -34.96 -24.55
C ASN A 736 -11.09 -35.58 -24.73
N LYS A 737 -11.50 -35.83 -25.97
CA LYS A 737 -12.83 -36.35 -26.31
C LYS A 737 -12.96 -37.87 -26.15
N LEU A 738 -11.85 -38.58 -25.90
CA LEU A 738 -11.84 -40.03 -25.73
C LEU A 738 -12.02 -40.42 -24.27
N ALA A 739 -13.19 -40.99 -23.95
CA ALA A 739 -13.52 -41.48 -22.61
C ALA A 739 -12.63 -42.63 -22.13
N SER A 740 -12.01 -43.38 -23.04
CA SER A 740 -11.06 -44.48 -22.77
C SER A 740 -9.59 -44.05 -22.74
N SER A 741 -9.29 -42.79 -23.05
CA SER A 741 -7.92 -42.28 -23.03
C SER A 741 -7.48 -41.94 -21.60
N GLU A 742 -6.26 -42.34 -21.26
CA GLU A 742 -5.58 -42.09 -19.98
C GLU A 742 -4.77 -40.79 -19.97
N PHE A 743 -4.63 -40.15 -21.14
CA PHE A 743 -4.01 -38.84 -21.28
C PHE A 743 -4.89 -37.74 -20.65
N PRO A 744 -4.35 -36.53 -20.41
CA PRO A 744 -5.01 -35.47 -19.67
C PRO A 744 -6.45 -35.16 -20.07
N ALA A 745 -7.23 -34.58 -19.17
CA ALA A 745 -8.60 -34.17 -19.49
C ALA A 745 -8.59 -32.94 -20.40
N LYS A 746 -7.66 -32.01 -20.16
CA LYS A 746 -7.44 -30.79 -20.92
C LYS A 746 -5.95 -30.49 -21.13
N VAL A 747 -5.69 -29.75 -22.22
CA VAL A 747 -4.41 -29.08 -22.46
C VAL A 747 -4.69 -27.61 -22.75
N THR A 748 -4.01 -26.73 -22.02
CA THR A 748 -4.17 -25.28 -22.11
C THR A 748 -2.92 -24.66 -22.73
N PHE A 749 -3.12 -23.91 -23.81
CA PHE A 749 -2.12 -23.08 -24.47
C PHE A 749 -2.27 -21.65 -24.00
N GLN A 750 -1.20 -21.01 -23.52
CA GLN A 750 -1.25 -19.71 -22.87
C GLN A 750 -0.21 -18.72 -23.44
N PHE A 751 -0.62 -17.47 -23.54
CA PHE A 751 0.26 -16.31 -23.70
C PHE A 751 0.09 -15.41 -22.48
N THR A 752 1.19 -15.01 -21.86
CA THR A 752 1.19 -14.01 -20.79
C THR A 752 1.93 -12.78 -21.29
N VAL A 753 1.24 -11.65 -21.45
CA VAL A 753 1.82 -10.40 -21.96
C VAL A 753 1.78 -9.37 -20.84
N ASN A 754 2.95 -9.00 -20.34
CA ASN A 754 3.08 -7.92 -19.35
C ASN A 754 3.18 -6.59 -20.09
N VAL A 755 2.12 -5.78 -19.99
CA VAL A 755 2.00 -4.47 -20.62
C VAL A 755 2.46 -3.39 -19.65
N LYS A 756 3.36 -2.54 -20.09
CA LYS A 756 3.80 -1.33 -19.39
C LYS A 756 3.48 -0.07 -20.19
N LEU A 757 3.35 1.05 -19.49
CA LEU A 757 3.30 2.38 -20.11
C LEU A 757 4.64 2.70 -20.80
N PRO A 758 4.63 3.51 -21.88
CA PRO A 758 5.84 3.93 -22.56
C PRO A 758 6.70 4.85 -21.70
N ALA A 759 8.01 4.73 -21.83
CA ALA A 759 8.95 5.58 -21.10
C ALA A 759 8.99 7.00 -21.69
N PHE A 760 8.91 8.00 -20.82
CA PHE A 760 9.17 9.40 -21.13
C PHE A 760 10.51 9.81 -20.52
N SER A 761 11.33 10.51 -21.31
CA SER A 761 12.54 11.19 -20.83
C SER A 761 12.41 12.70 -21.03
N LEU A 762 12.91 13.46 -20.06
CA LEU A 762 12.89 14.92 -20.07
C LEU A 762 14.31 15.47 -20.05
N ASP A 763 14.69 16.14 -21.12
CA ASP A 763 15.88 17.00 -21.15
C ASP A 763 15.44 18.44 -20.84
N LYS A 764 15.81 18.94 -19.67
CA LYS A 764 15.49 20.29 -19.20
C LYS A 764 16.70 21.07 -18.73
N VAL A 765 16.61 22.39 -18.84
CA VAL A 765 17.53 23.36 -18.23
C VAL A 765 16.70 24.50 -17.65
N GLU A 766 16.70 24.64 -16.33
CA GLU A 766 16.04 25.73 -15.59
C GLU A 766 16.52 27.11 -16.07
N ASN A 767 15.63 28.11 -16.02
CA ASN A 767 15.93 29.48 -16.43
C ASN A 767 16.34 30.34 -15.24
N ASP A 768 17.63 30.63 -15.12
CA ASP A 768 18.27 31.42 -14.05
C ASP A 768 17.53 32.72 -13.69
N ILE A 769 16.97 33.42 -14.68
CA ILE A 769 16.28 34.70 -14.47
C ILE A 769 15.03 34.49 -13.60
N TYR A 770 14.27 33.43 -13.89
CA TYR A 770 12.95 33.22 -13.32
C TYR A 770 12.92 32.22 -12.16
N TRP A 771 13.98 31.47 -11.89
CA TRP A 771 14.04 30.62 -10.69
C TRP A 771 14.60 31.34 -9.46
N GLN A 772 14.12 30.92 -8.30
CA GLN A 772 14.71 31.20 -7.00
C GLN A 772 15.75 30.13 -6.71
N LYS A 773 16.98 30.55 -6.40
CA LYS A 773 18.06 29.65 -5.95
C LYS A 773 18.22 29.65 -4.43
N ASN A 774 18.74 28.55 -3.91
CA ASN A 774 19.30 28.45 -2.56
C ASN A 774 20.71 27.83 -2.68
N GLY A 775 21.74 28.66 -2.58
CA GLY A 775 23.08 28.26 -3.07
C GLY A 775 23.06 28.11 -4.59
N GLU A 776 23.49 26.95 -5.09
CA GLU A 776 23.47 26.62 -6.52
C GLU A 776 22.14 26.00 -6.99
N ASP A 777 21.35 25.43 -6.06
CA ASP A 777 20.13 24.67 -6.36
C ASP A 777 18.93 25.55 -6.73
N TYR A 778 18.18 25.14 -7.76
CA TYR A 778 16.91 25.74 -8.15
C TYR A 778 15.76 25.23 -7.27
N VAL A 779 15.08 26.12 -6.54
CA VAL A 779 14.07 25.75 -5.53
C VAL A 779 12.64 25.99 -5.99
N ALA A 780 12.36 27.12 -6.65
CA ALA A 780 11.03 27.43 -7.16
C ALA A 780 11.04 28.39 -8.36
N TYR A 781 10.09 28.24 -9.28
CA TYR A 781 9.82 29.21 -10.34
C TYR A 781 9.10 30.43 -9.76
N LYS A 782 9.73 31.61 -9.86
CA LYS A 782 9.22 32.89 -9.35
C LYS A 782 8.17 33.44 -10.31
N VAL A 783 6.92 33.50 -9.87
CA VAL A 783 5.81 34.05 -10.65
C VAL A 783 5.38 35.38 -10.01
N ASN A 784 5.40 36.44 -10.82
CA ASN A 784 5.10 37.81 -10.40
C ASN A 784 3.81 38.28 -11.11
N VAL A 785 3.27 39.42 -10.69
CA VAL A 785 2.36 40.15 -11.58
C VAL A 785 3.13 40.66 -12.80
N LEU A 786 2.41 40.93 -13.89
CA LEU A 786 2.98 41.57 -15.07
C LEU A 786 3.75 42.86 -14.71
N VAL A 787 4.70 43.23 -15.56
CA VAL A 787 5.44 44.49 -15.44
C VAL A 787 4.53 45.62 -15.95
N PRO A 788 4.31 46.72 -15.18
CA PRO A 788 3.54 47.87 -15.68
C PRO A 788 4.26 48.50 -16.87
N ALA A 789 3.51 48.84 -17.92
CA ALA A 789 4.05 49.42 -19.15
C ALA A 789 4.57 50.85 -18.95
N ASP A 790 3.99 51.58 -18.00
CA ASP A 790 4.25 52.98 -17.71
C ASP A 790 4.02 53.29 -16.21
N LYS A 791 4.31 54.52 -15.77
CA LYS A 791 4.18 54.90 -14.35
C LYS A 791 2.73 55.04 -13.86
N GLN A 792 1.75 55.13 -14.77
CA GLN A 792 0.33 55.35 -14.50
C GLN A 792 -0.57 54.19 -14.98
N SER A 793 0.00 53.03 -15.36
CA SER A 793 -0.76 51.88 -15.87
C SER A 793 -1.91 51.46 -14.91
N PRO A 794 -3.09 51.05 -15.41
CA PRO A 794 -4.28 50.86 -14.60
C PRO A 794 -4.35 49.52 -13.83
N ALA A 795 -5.11 49.51 -12.73
CA ALA A 795 -5.26 48.39 -11.78
C ALA A 795 -5.65 47.03 -12.37
N ARG A 796 -6.27 47.03 -13.56
CA ARG A 796 -6.72 45.81 -14.27
C ARG A 796 -5.58 45.04 -14.93
N GLU A 797 -4.46 45.71 -15.23
CA GLU A 797 -3.30 45.12 -15.92
C GLU A 797 -2.29 44.49 -14.94
N CYS A 798 -2.45 44.76 -13.63
CA CYS A 798 -1.73 44.08 -12.56
C CYS A 798 -2.34 42.69 -12.32
N GLN A 799 -2.03 41.75 -13.21
CA GLN A 799 -2.44 40.34 -13.16
C GLN A 799 -1.24 39.40 -12.99
N PHE A 800 -1.44 38.28 -12.30
CA PHE A 800 -0.52 37.15 -12.42
C PHE A 800 -0.89 36.36 -13.67
N GLU A 801 -0.03 36.46 -14.68
CA GLU A 801 -0.14 35.66 -15.90
C GLU A 801 1.28 35.38 -16.38
N THR A 802 1.76 34.16 -16.18
CA THR A 802 3.15 33.78 -16.50
C THR A 802 3.16 32.40 -17.14
N SER A 803 3.90 32.25 -18.24
CA SER A 803 3.92 30.97 -18.97
C SER A 803 4.77 29.95 -18.22
N LEU A 804 4.24 28.74 -18.00
CA LEU A 804 4.96 27.66 -17.32
C LEU A 804 6.19 27.16 -18.10
N PRO A 805 6.17 27.05 -19.45
CA PRO A 805 7.37 26.71 -20.23
C PRO A 805 8.54 27.70 -20.06
N GLN A 806 8.29 28.99 -19.76
CA GLN A 806 9.35 29.99 -19.55
C GLN A 806 10.24 29.69 -18.33
N ALA A 807 9.80 28.80 -17.43
CA ALA A 807 10.63 28.27 -16.34
C ALA A 807 11.91 27.57 -16.85
N TYR A 808 11.98 27.21 -18.12
CA TYR A 808 13.10 26.47 -18.69
C TYR A 808 13.62 27.15 -19.95
N THR A 809 14.94 27.15 -20.14
CA THR A 809 15.59 27.56 -21.39
C THR A 809 15.63 26.43 -22.41
N ARG A 810 15.59 25.18 -21.94
CA ARG A 810 15.40 23.95 -22.73
C ARG A 810 14.39 23.06 -22.00
N TYR A 811 13.41 22.53 -22.72
CA TYR A 811 12.38 21.64 -22.15
C TYR A 811 11.86 20.68 -23.21
N ASN A 812 12.63 19.62 -23.46
CA ASN A 812 12.38 18.64 -24.50
C ASN A 812 11.94 17.32 -23.87
N VAL A 813 10.69 16.94 -24.08
CA VAL A 813 10.17 15.61 -23.68
C VAL A 813 10.27 14.68 -24.89
N THR A 814 10.89 13.53 -24.70
CA THR A 814 11.00 12.46 -25.70
C THR A 814 10.36 11.18 -25.18
N ASN A 815 9.71 10.44 -26.07
CA ASN A 815 9.05 9.16 -25.80
C ASN A 815 9.11 8.31 -27.09
N THR A 816 9.18 6.99 -26.93
CA THR A 816 9.12 5.98 -28.01
C THR A 816 7.86 6.05 -28.89
N SER A 817 6.79 6.68 -28.40
CA SER A 817 5.42 6.68 -28.95
C SER A 817 4.89 8.08 -29.30
N ALA A 818 5.78 9.01 -29.67
CA ALA A 818 5.50 10.45 -29.76
C ALA A 818 4.38 10.93 -30.72
N ALA A 819 3.76 10.05 -31.51
CA ALA A 819 2.74 10.41 -32.50
C ALA A 819 1.30 10.49 -31.94
N CYS A 820 1.04 9.93 -30.76
CA CYS A 820 -0.31 9.64 -30.24
C CYS A 820 -0.47 10.00 -28.76
N VAL A 821 0.00 11.19 -28.40
CA VAL A 821 -0.10 11.72 -27.02
C VAL A 821 -0.52 13.18 -27.03
N THR A 822 -1.27 13.58 -26.01
CA THR A 822 -1.53 15.00 -25.70
C THR A 822 -0.84 15.36 -24.38
N SER A 823 -0.68 16.65 -24.07
CA SER A 823 -0.10 17.07 -22.78
C SER A 823 -0.71 18.36 -22.24
N TYR A 824 -0.67 18.51 -20.92
CA TYR A 824 -1.15 19.70 -20.21
C TYR A 824 -0.42 19.87 -18.87
N PHE A 825 -0.47 21.07 -18.30
CA PHE A 825 0.00 21.34 -16.93
C PHE A 825 -1.15 21.33 -15.93
N LYS A 826 -0.91 20.79 -14.74
CA LYS A 826 -1.92 20.61 -13.67
C LYS A 826 -1.40 21.13 -12.34
N VAL A 827 -2.21 21.90 -11.61
CA VAL A 827 -1.93 22.25 -10.22
C VAL A 827 -2.27 21.03 -9.36
N ILE A 828 -1.27 20.37 -8.80
CA ILE A 828 -1.46 19.15 -7.99
C ILE A 828 -1.44 19.42 -6.49
N ARG A 829 -0.87 20.56 -6.06
CA ARG A 829 -0.86 20.99 -4.65
C ARG A 829 -0.72 22.52 -4.57
N THR A 830 -1.30 23.13 -3.54
CA THR A 830 -1.03 24.53 -3.17
C THR A 830 -0.64 24.64 -1.71
N THR A 831 0.18 25.63 -1.38
CA THR A 831 0.69 25.91 -0.03
C THR A 831 0.44 27.37 0.30
N ALA A 832 -0.27 27.66 1.39
CA ALA A 832 -0.57 29.00 1.87
C ALA A 832 0.11 29.23 3.22
N ASN A 833 0.94 30.26 3.33
CA ASN A 833 1.75 30.56 4.52
C ASN A 833 2.51 29.33 5.08
N GLY A 834 3.11 28.53 4.20
CA GLY A 834 3.82 27.30 4.57
C GLY A 834 2.94 26.07 4.85
N VAL A 835 1.60 26.19 4.84
CA VAL A 835 0.66 25.09 5.10
C VAL A 835 0.04 24.59 3.79
N VAL A 836 0.09 23.27 3.54
CA VAL A 836 -0.56 22.65 2.37
C VAL A 836 -2.07 22.76 2.47
N THR A 837 -2.72 23.19 1.38
CA THR A 837 -4.18 23.27 1.29
C THR A 837 -4.76 22.03 0.60
N THR A 838 -5.78 21.41 1.21
CA THR A 838 -6.53 20.29 0.62
C THR A 838 -8.03 20.59 0.72
N PRO A 839 -8.78 20.69 -0.41
CA PRO A 839 -8.32 20.59 -1.80
C PRO A 839 -7.39 21.73 -2.24
N VAL A 840 -6.86 21.62 -3.46
CA VAL A 840 -6.10 22.70 -4.13
C VAL A 840 -6.93 23.99 -4.16
N MET A 841 -6.29 25.13 -3.91
CA MET A 841 -6.94 26.44 -3.81
C MET A 841 -7.57 26.84 -5.17
N PRO A 842 -8.91 27.01 -5.26
CA PRO A 842 -9.59 27.21 -6.54
C PRO A 842 -9.16 28.46 -7.32
N GLY A 843 -8.68 29.50 -6.63
CA GLY A 843 -8.12 30.71 -7.24
C GLY A 843 -6.73 30.56 -7.87
N VAL A 844 -6.06 29.41 -7.72
CA VAL A 844 -4.79 29.11 -8.40
C VAL A 844 -5.07 28.28 -9.67
N LYS A 845 -4.96 28.90 -10.84
CA LYS A 845 -5.51 28.38 -12.10
C LYS A 845 -4.45 28.31 -13.20
N ILE A 846 -4.50 27.26 -14.02
CA ILE A 846 -3.74 27.18 -15.27
C ILE A 846 -4.72 27.44 -16.42
N VAL A 847 -4.40 28.42 -17.27
CA VAL A 847 -5.18 28.77 -18.46
C VAL A 847 -4.28 28.59 -19.67
N GLY A 848 -4.54 27.55 -20.47
CA GLY A 848 -3.59 27.09 -21.48
C GLY A 848 -2.28 26.65 -20.83
N ASN A 849 -1.19 27.38 -21.09
CA ASN A 849 0.12 27.18 -20.47
C ASN A 849 0.46 28.24 -19.40
N ASN A 850 -0.42 29.19 -19.12
CA ASN A 850 -0.17 30.28 -18.19
C ASN A 850 -0.67 29.92 -16.79
N ILE A 851 0.19 30.01 -15.78
CA ILE A 851 -0.21 29.97 -14.38
C ILE A 851 -0.72 31.36 -13.97
N THR A 852 -1.87 31.39 -13.31
CA THR A 852 -2.65 32.60 -13.01
C THR A 852 -3.21 32.55 -11.59
N LEU A 853 -3.42 33.73 -11.01
CA LEU A 853 -4.10 33.90 -9.73
C LEU A 853 -5.40 34.69 -9.90
N ASP A 854 -6.47 34.23 -9.26
CA ASP A 854 -7.76 34.90 -9.27
C ASP A 854 -7.75 36.13 -8.34
N LYS A 855 -7.74 37.33 -8.93
CA LYS A 855 -7.75 38.62 -8.20
C LYS A 855 -9.03 38.86 -7.41
N THR A 856 -10.05 38.01 -7.49
CA THR A 856 -11.27 38.10 -6.67
C THR A 856 -11.22 37.20 -5.43
N ASP A 857 -10.43 36.11 -5.46
CA ASP A 857 -10.35 35.11 -4.39
C ASP A 857 -9.69 35.67 -3.11
N ALA A 858 -10.42 35.61 -1.99
CA ALA A 858 -9.96 36.12 -0.71
C ALA A 858 -8.87 35.23 -0.06
N ALA A 859 -8.89 33.92 -0.29
CA ALA A 859 -7.88 32.99 0.23
C ALA A 859 -6.55 33.16 -0.52
N VAL A 860 -6.61 33.38 -1.84
CA VAL A 860 -5.43 33.77 -2.65
C VAL A 860 -4.81 35.05 -2.10
N LYS A 861 -5.61 36.10 -1.88
CA LYS A 861 -5.12 37.38 -1.33
C LYS A 861 -4.50 37.24 0.06
N ALA A 862 -5.11 36.46 0.95
CA ALA A 862 -4.58 36.22 2.29
C ALA A 862 -3.26 35.45 2.24
N ALA A 863 -3.18 34.37 1.45
CA ALA A 863 -1.98 33.56 1.31
C ALA A 863 -0.82 34.36 0.68
N LEU A 864 -1.09 35.07 -0.42
CA LEU A 864 -0.09 35.86 -1.16
C LEU A 864 0.57 36.96 -0.32
N ASN A 865 -0.15 37.53 0.65
CA ASN A 865 0.39 38.57 1.53
C ASN A 865 0.93 38.06 2.88
N SER A 866 0.82 36.76 3.14
CA SER A 866 1.32 36.13 4.36
C SER A 866 2.87 36.07 4.40
N PRO A 867 3.50 35.90 5.58
CA PRO A 867 4.95 35.88 5.72
C PRO A 867 5.68 34.83 4.85
N LEU A 868 5.08 33.66 4.64
CA LEU A 868 5.63 32.59 3.78
C LEU A 868 4.97 32.52 2.39
N GLY A 869 4.09 33.47 2.06
CA GLY A 869 3.50 33.63 0.73
C GLY A 869 2.55 32.51 0.29
N LEU A 870 2.35 32.43 -1.04
CA LEU A 870 1.54 31.42 -1.73
C LEU A 870 2.43 30.65 -2.70
N GLN A 871 2.30 29.33 -2.72
CA GLN A 871 3.05 28.45 -3.61
C GLN A 871 2.14 27.39 -4.24
N ALA A 872 2.54 26.84 -5.38
CA ALA A 872 1.83 25.77 -6.08
C ALA A 872 2.81 24.73 -6.65
N MET A 873 2.55 23.44 -6.43
CA MET A 873 3.25 22.36 -7.14
C MET A 873 2.51 22.08 -8.45
N ILE A 874 3.26 22.13 -9.55
CA ILE A 874 2.76 21.96 -10.91
C ILE A 874 3.32 20.67 -11.48
N ALA A 875 2.44 19.80 -11.98
CA ALA A 875 2.80 18.63 -12.76
C ALA A 875 2.65 18.92 -14.26
N HIS A 876 3.58 18.45 -15.08
CA HIS A 876 3.40 18.34 -16.53
C HIS A 876 3.02 16.90 -16.87
N ILE A 877 1.85 16.73 -17.47
CA ILE A 877 1.20 15.43 -17.67
C ILE A 877 0.99 15.18 -19.16
N TYR A 878 1.37 14.00 -19.61
CA TYR A 878 1.01 13.46 -20.92
C TYR A 878 -0.16 12.48 -20.78
N VAL A 879 -1.11 12.54 -21.71
CA VAL A 879 -2.26 11.65 -21.78
C VAL A 879 -2.13 10.79 -23.04
N LEU A 880 -2.16 9.48 -22.86
CA LEU A 880 -2.11 8.47 -23.93
C LEU A 880 -3.52 8.23 -24.50
N GLU A 881 -3.63 7.67 -25.73
CA GLU A 881 -4.92 7.39 -26.38
C GLU A 881 -5.82 6.37 -25.64
N ASN A 882 -5.27 5.57 -24.73
CA ASN A 882 -6.06 4.68 -23.86
C ASN A 882 -6.57 5.37 -22.58
N GLY A 883 -6.20 6.63 -22.34
CA GLY A 883 -6.60 7.44 -21.20
C GLY A 883 -5.64 7.44 -20.00
N ASP A 884 -4.50 6.74 -20.06
CA ASP A 884 -3.52 6.80 -18.97
C ASP A 884 -2.80 8.16 -18.92
N GLU A 885 -2.65 8.73 -17.72
CA GLU A 885 -1.89 9.95 -17.44
C GLU A 885 -0.46 9.61 -16.97
N VAL A 886 0.56 10.20 -17.58
CA VAL A 886 1.98 10.07 -17.19
C VAL A 886 2.56 11.44 -16.85
N THR A 887 2.97 11.62 -15.60
CA THR A 887 3.64 12.85 -15.14
C THR A 887 5.13 12.79 -15.50
N VAL A 888 5.62 13.77 -16.27
CA VAL A 888 7.01 13.82 -16.76
C VAL A 888 7.89 14.82 -16.01
N ASN A 889 7.29 15.74 -15.25
CA ASN A 889 7.99 16.75 -14.45
C ASN A 889 7.06 17.24 -13.35
N GLU A 890 7.62 17.51 -12.17
CA GLU A 890 6.97 18.29 -11.12
C GLU A 890 7.90 19.44 -10.71
N PHE A 891 7.33 20.62 -10.48
CA PHE A 891 8.09 21.78 -10.02
C PHE A 891 7.24 22.75 -9.19
N LEU A 892 7.91 23.41 -8.24
CA LEU A 892 7.30 24.37 -7.35
C LEU A 892 7.26 25.76 -8.01
N VAL A 893 6.10 26.40 -7.98
CA VAL A 893 5.89 27.81 -8.29
C VAL A 893 5.78 28.59 -6.98
N ASN A 894 6.51 29.69 -6.87
CA ASN A 894 6.43 30.63 -5.76
C ASN A 894 5.85 31.96 -6.26
N PHE A 895 4.71 32.37 -5.73
CA PHE A 895 4.05 33.62 -6.13
C PHE A 895 4.58 34.78 -5.30
N ILE A 896 5.23 35.73 -5.98
CA ILE A 896 5.85 36.89 -5.34
C ILE A 896 4.79 37.95 -5.06
N ARG A 897 4.74 38.42 -3.81
CA ARG A 897 3.82 39.46 -3.35
C ARG A 897 4.03 40.77 -4.15
N PRO A 898 3.00 41.34 -4.80
CA PRO A 898 3.19 42.49 -5.69
C PRO A 898 3.63 43.80 -5.03
N VAL A 899 3.31 44.00 -3.73
CA VAL A 899 3.64 45.21 -2.96
C VAL A 899 4.22 44.86 -1.60
N ASN A 900 5.27 45.58 -1.21
CA ASN A 900 5.97 45.46 0.06
C ASN A 900 5.75 46.73 0.90
N LEU A 901 5.57 46.52 2.21
CA LEU A 901 5.44 47.57 3.22
C LEU A 901 6.71 47.60 4.06
N ASN A 902 7.57 48.58 3.82
CA ASN A 902 8.90 48.71 4.40
C ASN A 902 8.87 49.80 5.48
N MET A 903 8.71 49.42 6.75
CA MET A 903 8.82 50.38 7.85
C MET A 903 10.29 50.85 7.99
N PRO A 904 10.55 52.15 8.25
CA PRO A 904 11.90 52.64 8.47
C PRO A 904 12.51 52.04 9.74
N SER A 905 13.83 51.89 9.74
CA SER A 905 14.60 51.48 10.91
C SER A 905 15.21 52.69 11.63
N GLY A 906 15.52 52.55 12.92
CA GLY A 906 16.13 53.62 13.72
C GLY A 906 15.18 54.72 14.20
N VAL A 907 13.86 54.51 14.12
CA VAL A 907 12.86 55.43 14.68
C VAL A 907 12.98 55.44 16.21
N THR A 908 13.19 56.61 16.80
CA THR A 908 13.36 56.76 18.25
C THR A 908 12.43 57.82 18.83
N VAL A 909 12.02 57.62 20.09
CA VAL A 909 11.39 58.64 20.94
C VAL A 909 12.15 58.77 22.25
N VAL A 910 12.07 59.93 22.88
CA VAL A 910 12.58 60.19 24.22
C VAL A 910 11.39 60.25 25.18
N ASP A 911 11.49 59.52 26.29
CA ASP A 911 10.52 59.61 27.37
C ASP A 911 10.47 61.06 27.90
N ALA A 912 9.30 61.56 28.30
CA ALA A 912 9.08 62.98 28.55
C ALA A 912 8.23 63.21 29.80
N LYS A 913 8.72 64.05 30.73
CA LYS A 913 8.01 64.35 32.00
C LYS A 913 6.60 64.93 31.82
N THR A 914 6.33 65.61 30.70
CA THR A 914 5.01 66.13 30.31
C THR A 914 4.94 66.28 28.79
N GLY A 915 3.89 65.75 28.15
CA GLY A 915 3.55 66.02 26.74
C GLY A 915 3.70 64.84 25.78
N GLY A 916 4.60 63.91 26.09
CA GLY A 916 5.00 62.81 25.19
C GLY A 916 5.95 63.26 24.08
N ASP A 917 6.31 62.32 23.20
CA ASP A 917 7.19 62.53 22.05
C ASP A 917 6.65 61.79 20.80
N VAL A 918 7.14 62.12 19.61
CA VAL A 918 6.51 61.74 18.33
C VAL A 918 7.49 61.01 17.41
N ALA A 919 7.20 59.75 17.13
CA ALA A 919 7.89 58.94 16.13
C ALA A 919 7.34 59.24 14.73
N ASP A 920 8.00 60.10 13.95
CA ASP A 920 7.73 60.24 12.51
C ASP A 920 8.42 59.11 11.73
N PHE A 921 7.66 58.42 10.87
CA PHE A 921 8.14 57.32 10.05
C PHE A 921 8.12 57.61 8.53
N GLN A 922 7.97 58.88 8.12
CA GLN A 922 8.24 59.45 6.78
C GLN A 922 7.84 58.61 5.54
N TRP A 923 6.83 59.06 4.78
CA TRP A 923 6.28 58.34 3.59
C TRP A 923 7.27 57.85 2.54
N ASN A 924 8.43 58.50 2.36
CA ASN A 924 9.28 58.30 1.20
C ASN A 924 9.90 56.89 1.18
N GLY A 925 9.46 56.05 0.23
CA GLY A 925 9.96 54.68 0.05
C GLY A 925 9.31 53.61 0.94
N ILE A 926 8.30 53.95 1.76
CA ILE A 926 7.58 52.96 2.59
C ILE A 926 6.92 51.86 1.74
N LEU A 927 6.38 52.23 0.58
CA LEU A 927 5.78 51.29 -0.36
C LEU A 927 6.74 51.06 -1.53
N THR A 928 7.15 49.82 -1.74
CA THR A 928 7.83 49.39 -2.97
C THR A 928 7.08 48.24 -3.61
N ASP A 929 7.24 48.07 -4.92
CA ASP A 929 6.72 46.91 -5.61
C ASP A 929 7.66 45.68 -5.51
N TRP A 930 7.27 44.59 -6.17
CA TRP A 930 8.04 43.35 -6.25
C TRP A 930 9.40 43.49 -6.98
N ARG A 931 9.63 44.57 -7.73
CA ARG A 931 10.92 44.90 -8.38
C ARG A 931 11.82 45.73 -7.48
N GLY A 932 11.29 46.26 -6.38
CA GLY A 932 11.95 47.22 -5.49
C GLY A 932 11.71 48.68 -5.88
N GLU A 933 10.87 48.96 -6.89
CA GLU A 933 10.57 50.32 -7.33
C GLU A 933 9.61 51.01 -6.34
N ALA A 934 9.86 52.29 -6.04
CA ALA A 934 9.02 53.07 -5.14
C ALA A 934 7.61 53.28 -5.73
N ILE A 935 6.58 53.10 -4.89
CA ILE A 935 5.19 53.39 -5.19
C ILE A 935 4.85 54.72 -4.51
N ILE A 936 4.53 55.74 -5.31
CA ILE A 936 4.37 57.13 -4.87
C ILE A 936 2.90 57.53 -5.04
N SER A 937 2.28 58.03 -3.97
CA SER A 937 0.90 58.52 -3.98
C SER A 937 0.74 59.79 -4.84
N PRO A 938 -0.45 60.01 -5.44
CA PRO A 938 -0.76 61.29 -6.09
C PRO A 938 -0.79 62.43 -5.08
N GLU A 939 -0.12 63.54 -5.39
CA GLU A 939 -0.03 64.72 -4.52
C GLU A 939 -0.31 66.01 -5.29
N TRP A 940 -0.94 66.97 -4.61
CA TRP A 940 -1.17 68.31 -5.17
C TRP A 940 0.01 69.22 -4.85
N THR A 941 0.78 69.57 -5.88
CA THR A 941 1.89 70.54 -5.77
C THR A 941 1.41 71.93 -6.18
N LEU A 942 1.86 72.97 -5.48
CA LEU A 942 1.63 74.36 -5.89
C LEU A 942 2.72 74.75 -6.88
N VAL A 943 2.36 74.84 -8.16
CA VAL A 943 3.32 75.18 -9.22
C VAL A 943 3.24 76.68 -9.48
N GLU A 944 4.38 77.36 -9.33
CA GLU A 944 4.52 78.76 -9.66
C GLU A 944 4.53 78.92 -11.19
N ARG A 945 3.56 79.67 -11.72
CA ARG A 945 3.54 80.13 -13.11
C ARG A 945 3.84 81.60 -13.13
N SER A 946 4.62 82.01 -14.12
CA SER A 946 4.93 83.41 -14.33
C SER A 946 4.58 83.88 -15.74
N ARG A 947 4.26 85.17 -15.86
CA ARG A 947 4.03 85.86 -17.13
C ARG A 947 4.89 87.11 -17.16
N SER A 948 5.74 87.20 -18.17
CA SER A 948 6.62 88.35 -18.38
C SER A 948 6.11 89.25 -19.50
N TYR A 949 6.26 90.56 -19.32
CA TYR A 949 5.87 91.59 -20.29
C TYR A 949 6.71 92.86 -20.07
N TRP A 950 6.82 93.70 -21.11
CA TRP A 950 7.43 95.02 -20.94
C TRP A 950 6.49 95.95 -20.20
N LYS A 951 6.93 96.42 -19.04
CA LYS A 951 6.29 97.43 -18.20
C LYS A 951 7.03 98.76 -18.43
N TYR A 952 6.30 99.86 -18.52
CA TYR A 952 6.91 101.18 -18.58
C TYR A 952 7.54 101.54 -17.22
N ALA A 953 8.83 101.85 -17.22
CA ALA A 953 9.71 101.91 -16.05
C ALA A 953 10.85 102.94 -16.23
N TYR A 954 10.52 104.09 -16.82
CA TYR A 954 11.43 105.25 -16.86
C TYR A 954 11.75 105.75 -15.44
N THR A 955 13.03 105.75 -15.08
CA THR A 955 13.55 106.35 -13.84
C THR A 955 14.34 107.60 -14.19
N PRO A 956 13.93 108.80 -13.75
CA PRO A 956 14.52 110.06 -14.23
C PRO A 956 15.92 110.37 -13.66
N GLU A 957 16.82 110.85 -14.53
CA GLU A 957 18.12 111.43 -14.15
C GLU A 957 17.99 112.94 -13.83
N TYR A 958 18.77 113.45 -12.87
CA TYR A 958 18.65 114.81 -12.38
C TYR A 958 19.93 115.66 -12.61
N GLU A 959 19.77 116.92 -13.04
CA GLU A 959 20.80 117.96 -13.10
C GLU A 959 20.58 119.04 -12.03
N TRP A 960 21.61 119.77 -11.60
CA TRP A 960 21.44 120.82 -10.58
C TRP A 960 20.65 122.00 -11.13
N VAL A 961 19.55 122.37 -10.46
CA VAL A 961 18.74 123.54 -10.81
C VAL A 961 18.55 124.42 -9.57
N ASP A 962 18.84 125.71 -9.72
CA ASP A 962 18.69 126.68 -8.65
C ASP A 962 17.23 126.87 -8.20
N GLY A 963 17.04 127.59 -7.09
CA GLY A 963 15.75 127.74 -6.41
C GLY A 963 14.63 128.28 -7.31
N HIS A 964 13.41 127.82 -7.06
CA HIS A 964 12.23 128.15 -7.86
C HIS A 964 10.95 127.98 -7.03
N TYR A 965 9.83 128.52 -7.54
CA TYR A 965 8.55 128.49 -6.84
C TYR A 965 7.74 127.20 -7.14
N VAL A 966 7.03 126.65 -6.14
CA VAL A 966 6.26 125.39 -6.16
C VAL A 966 4.78 125.63 -5.87
N GLN A 967 3.93 124.92 -6.61
CA GLN A 967 2.51 125.22 -6.81
C GLN A 967 1.58 124.78 -5.65
N ILE A 968 0.80 125.71 -5.11
CA ILE A 968 -0.16 125.49 -4.00
C ILE A 968 -1.61 125.32 -4.50
N SER A 969 -1.96 125.93 -5.64
CA SER A 969 -3.30 125.83 -6.25
C SER A 969 -3.19 125.56 -7.77
N PRO A 970 -4.05 124.70 -8.37
CA PRO A 970 -4.05 124.46 -9.81
C PRO A 970 -4.81 125.54 -10.60
N ALA A 971 -4.22 125.94 -11.72
CA ALA A 971 -4.81 126.95 -12.59
C ALA A 971 -6.06 126.45 -13.34
N SER A 972 -7.00 127.36 -13.62
CA SER A 972 -8.21 127.06 -14.41
C SER A 972 -8.50 128.16 -15.44
N LEU A 973 -9.19 127.80 -16.52
CA LEU A 973 -9.53 128.72 -17.62
C LEU A 973 -11.01 129.11 -17.55
N ASN A 974 -11.29 130.38 -17.29
CA ASN A 974 -12.63 130.96 -17.38
C ASN A 974 -12.80 131.64 -18.74
N VAL A 975 -13.80 131.26 -19.55
CA VAL A 975 -13.99 131.79 -20.91
C VAL A 975 -15.06 132.89 -20.88
N GLU A 976 -14.63 134.13 -21.15
CA GLU A 976 -15.48 135.31 -21.16
C GLU A 976 -15.77 135.74 -22.62
N TYR A 977 -17.03 135.70 -23.01
CA TYR A 977 -17.48 136.18 -24.33
C TYR A 977 -17.76 137.69 -24.28
N GLY A 978 -17.50 138.38 -25.38
CA GLY A 978 -17.85 139.79 -25.56
C GLY A 978 -18.55 140.04 -26.88
N THR A 979 -19.19 141.20 -26.98
CA THR A 979 -19.84 141.69 -28.19
C THR A 979 -18.99 142.79 -28.81
N VAL A 980 -18.67 142.64 -30.09
CA VAL A 980 -18.28 143.75 -30.96
C VAL A 980 -19.58 144.33 -31.52
N SER A 981 -19.79 145.63 -31.36
CA SER A 981 -20.90 146.39 -31.96
C SER A 981 -20.38 147.73 -32.43
N PHE A 982 -20.45 148.00 -33.74
CA PHE A 982 -20.05 149.27 -34.33
C PHE A 982 -20.75 149.53 -35.67
N THR A 983 -20.98 150.80 -35.97
CA THR A 983 -21.50 151.23 -37.27
C THR A 983 -20.35 151.50 -38.22
N VAL A 984 -20.36 150.89 -39.40
CA VAL A 984 -19.32 151.10 -40.43
C VAL A 984 -19.31 152.56 -40.86
N GLY A 985 -18.12 153.18 -40.87
CA GLY A 985 -17.93 154.58 -41.27
C GLY A 985 -18.15 154.84 -42.76
N SER A 986 -17.73 156.01 -43.24
CA SER A 986 -17.95 156.47 -44.63
C SER A 986 -17.28 155.63 -45.73
N THR A 987 -16.49 154.62 -45.37
CA THR A 987 -15.84 153.68 -46.29
C THR A 987 -16.26 152.26 -45.90
N PRO A 988 -16.71 151.41 -46.85
CA PRO A 988 -16.98 150.00 -46.57
C PRO A 988 -15.76 149.30 -45.98
N ILE A 989 -15.98 148.37 -45.06
CA ILE A 989 -14.93 147.52 -44.51
C ILE A 989 -15.09 146.08 -44.99
N GLU A 990 -13.95 145.41 -45.18
CA GLU A 990 -13.94 143.97 -45.39
C GLU A 990 -13.98 143.25 -44.04
N MET A 991 -14.86 142.27 -43.93
CA MET A 991 -14.95 141.35 -42.81
C MET A 991 -15.02 139.92 -43.35
N TYR A 992 -14.82 138.91 -42.50
CA TYR A 992 -14.64 137.53 -42.95
C TYR A 992 -15.69 136.64 -42.32
N ASN A 993 -16.51 136.01 -43.17
CA ASN A 993 -17.19 134.79 -42.78
C ASN A 993 -16.23 133.62 -42.99
N GLY A 994 -16.12 132.74 -42.00
CA GLY A 994 -15.31 131.53 -42.13
C GLY A 994 -16.12 130.27 -41.99
N SER A 995 -15.62 129.21 -42.62
CA SER A 995 -16.21 127.88 -42.56
C SER A 995 -15.12 126.82 -42.49
N ALA A 996 -15.28 125.88 -41.55
CA ALA A 996 -14.38 124.74 -41.37
C ALA A 996 -15.18 123.45 -41.25
N THR A 997 -14.74 122.43 -41.99
CA THR A 997 -15.37 121.10 -42.00
C THR A 997 -14.57 120.16 -41.10
N TYR A 998 -15.25 119.48 -40.19
CA TYR A 998 -14.64 118.56 -39.24
C TYR A 998 -15.21 117.15 -39.40
N GLN A 999 -14.33 116.17 -39.49
CA GLN A 999 -14.64 114.76 -39.65
C GLN A 999 -14.45 114.03 -38.33
N VAL A 1000 -15.49 113.32 -37.89
CA VAL A 1000 -15.41 112.40 -36.76
C VAL A 1000 -14.85 111.07 -37.27
N GLN A 1001 -13.70 110.68 -36.76
CA GLN A 1001 -13.09 109.38 -37.06
C GLN A 1001 -13.19 108.46 -35.85
N ARG A 1002 -13.41 107.17 -36.10
CA ARG A 1002 -13.47 106.11 -35.10
C ARG A 1002 -12.42 105.03 -35.40
N ARG A 1003 -11.88 104.40 -34.37
CA ARG A 1003 -11.23 103.09 -34.47
C ARG A 1003 -11.76 102.15 -33.40
N GLN A 1004 -11.69 100.84 -33.64
CA GLN A 1004 -12.20 99.82 -32.74
C GLN A 1004 -11.14 98.75 -32.47
N ASN A 1005 -11.14 98.18 -31.27
CA ASN A 1005 -10.25 97.10 -30.87
C ASN A 1005 -10.99 95.78 -30.93
N THR A 1006 -10.57 94.87 -31.81
CA THR A 1006 -11.22 93.57 -32.05
C THR A 1006 -10.52 92.40 -31.33
N GLY A 1007 -9.70 92.70 -30.32
CA GLY A 1007 -8.95 91.70 -29.55
C GLY A 1007 -7.62 91.27 -30.19
N HIS A 1008 -7.42 91.57 -31.47
CA HIS A 1008 -6.14 91.38 -32.18
C HIS A 1008 -5.39 92.69 -32.45
N GLY A 1009 -5.87 93.81 -31.92
CA GLY A 1009 -5.29 95.15 -32.07
C GLY A 1009 -6.35 96.20 -32.42
N TRP A 1010 -5.93 97.47 -32.36
CA TRP A 1010 -6.76 98.59 -32.81
C TRP A 1010 -6.78 98.67 -34.35
N SER A 1011 -7.96 98.85 -34.93
CA SER A 1011 -8.10 99.19 -36.34
C SER A 1011 -7.43 100.53 -36.66
N SER A 1012 -7.11 100.76 -37.93
CA SER A 1012 -6.85 102.11 -38.43
C SER A 1012 -8.06 103.02 -38.17
N TRP A 1013 -7.80 104.33 -38.06
CA TRP A 1013 -8.86 105.34 -37.97
C TRP A 1013 -9.65 105.39 -39.28
N SER A 1014 -10.98 105.27 -39.18
CA SER A 1014 -11.91 105.38 -40.30
C SER A 1014 -12.98 106.43 -40.01
N ASP A 1015 -13.51 107.05 -41.04
CA ASP A 1015 -14.59 108.04 -40.93
C ASP A 1015 -15.86 107.39 -40.37
N TYR A 1016 -16.43 107.98 -39.32
CA TYR A 1016 -17.51 107.38 -38.53
C TYR A 1016 -18.90 107.94 -38.81
N GLN A 1017 -18.97 109.24 -39.09
CA GLN A 1017 -20.17 109.97 -39.48
C GLN A 1017 -19.82 110.89 -40.65
N SER A 1018 -20.81 111.48 -41.33
CA SER A 1018 -20.54 112.49 -42.36
C SER A 1018 -19.78 113.70 -41.78
N PRO A 1019 -18.92 114.38 -42.55
CA PRO A 1019 -18.24 115.58 -42.09
C PRO A 1019 -19.24 116.67 -41.70
N VAL A 1020 -19.00 117.36 -40.58
CA VAL A 1020 -19.82 118.47 -40.09
C VAL A 1020 -19.12 119.78 -40.36
N THR A 1021 -19.75 120.65 -41.14
CA THR A 1021 -19.24 121.99 -41.44
C THR A 1021 -19.82 123.01 -40.45
N TYR A 1022 -18.96 123.69 -39.70
CA TYR A 1022 -19.33 124.85 -38.90
C TYR A 1022 -18.91 126.13 -39.63
N SER A 1023 -19.77 127.13 -39.56
CA SER A 1023 -19.49 128.48 -40.07
C SER A 1023 -19.66 129.51 -38.97
N THR A 1024 -19.01 130.66 -39.10
CA THR A 1024 -19.24 131.83 -38.26
C THR A 1024 -20.70 132.31 -38.40
N ALA A 1025 -21.34 132.64 -37.28
CA ALA A 1025 -22.75 133.06 -37.27
C ALA A 1025 -22.97 134.47 -37.84
N ALA A 1026 -21.92 135.28 -37.87
CA ALA A 1026 -21.83 136.60 -38.47
C ALA A 1026 -20.38 136.81 -38.94
N PRO A 1027 -20.11 137.71 -39.92
CA PRO A 1027 -18.75 137.99 -40.36
C PRO A 1027 -17.94 138.67 -39.25
N MET A 1028 -16.69 138.25 -39.07
CA MET A 1028 -15.77 138.72 -38.02
C MET A 1028 -14.64 139.56 -38.62
N SER A 1029 -13.97 140.39 -37.82
CA SER A 1029 -13.04 141.39 -38.37
C SER A 1029 -11.68 140.82 -38.78
N THR A 1030 -11.30 139.63 -38.30
CA THR A 1030 -10.05 138.96 -38.69
C THR A 1030 -10.21 137.45 -38.89
N HIS A 1031 -9.34 136.85 -39.71
CA HIS A 1031 -9.25 135.37 -39.83
C HIS A 1031 -8.92 134.67 -38.50
N ALA A 1032 -8.19 135.33 -37.59
CA ALA A 1032 -7.86 134.75 -36.29
C ALA A 1032 -9.09 134.62 -35.37
N GLU A 1033 -9.99 135.61 -35.36
CA GLU A 1033 -11.27 135.55 -34.63
C GLU A 1033 -12.16 134.41 -35.18
N VAL A 1034 -12.18 134.29 -36.51
CA VAL A 1034 -12.86 133.19 -37.22
C VAL A 1034 -12.34 131.82 -36.78
N ASP A 1035 -11.02 131.60 -36.81
CA ASP A 1035 -10.41 130.31 -36.44
C ASP A 1035 -10.64 129.97 -34.97
N ILE A 1036 -10.52 130.95 -34.05
CA ILE A 1036 -10.79 130.75 -32.62
C ILE A 1036 -12.26 130.36 -32.39
N TYR A 1037 -13.20 130.99 -33.09
CA TYR A 1037 -14.61 130.61 -33.02
C TYR A 1037 -14.84 129.18 -33.54
N LEU A 1038 -14.25 128.80 -34.67
CA LEU A 1038 -14.44 127.48 -35.28
C LEU A 1038 -13.76 126.37 -34.46
N GLU A 1039 -12.58 126.61 -33.91
CA GLU A 1039 -11.90 125.67 -33.00
C GLU A 1039 -12.70 125.46 -31.70
N SER A 1040 -13.37 126.48 -31.17
CA SER A 1040 -14.30 126.31 -30.04
C SER A 1040 -15.45 125.34 -30.36
N LYS A 1041 -15.92 125.32 -31.62
CA LYS A 1041 -16.93 124.35 -32.09
C LYS A 1041 -16.34 122.96 -32.30
N ARG A 1042 -15.09 122.85 -32.77
CA ARG A 1042 -14.38 121.55 -32.88
C ARG A 1042 -14.19 120.90 -31.51
N VAL A 1043 -13.79 121.66 -30.49
CA VAL A 1043 -13.62 121.16 -29.11
C VAL A 1043 -14.98 120.73 -28.52
N ALA A 1044 -16.04 121.52 -28.73
CA ALA A 1044 -17.39 121.14 -28.31
C ALA A 1044 -17.87 119.84 -28.98
N LEU A 1045 -17.62 119.65 -30.28
CA LEU A 1045 -17.94 118.42 -31.03
C LEU A 1045 -17.06 117.23 -30.59
N ALA A 1046 -15.81 117.45 -30.21
CA ALA A 1046 -14.97 116.38 -29.66
C ALA A 1046 -15.53 115.85 -28.33
N ASN A 1047 -16.03 116.74 -27.48
CA ASN A 1047 -16.56 116.40 -26.15
C ASN A 1047 -17.93 115.68 -26.19
N THR A 1048 -18.61 115.57 -27.34
CA THR A 1048 -19.86 114.78 -27.45
C THR A 1048 -19.61 113.28 -27.65
N PHE A 1049 -18.37 112.83 -27.84
CA PHE A 1049 -18.03 111.42 -28.07
C PHE A 1049 -17.13 110.86 -26.96
N ASN A 1050 -17.60 109.80 -26.29
CA ASN A 1050 -16.87 109.17 -25.19
C ASN A 1050 -16.01 107.99 -25.68
N ASN A 1051 -14.71 108.05 -25.40
CA ASN A 1051 -13.76 106.98 -25.67
C ASN A 1051 -13.82 105.90 -24.58
N ASN A 1052 -13.68 104.64 -24.97
CA ASN A 1052 -13.62 103.49 -24.06
C ASN A 1052 -12.58 102.46 -24.52
N SER A 1053 -12.38 101.41 -23.72
CA SER A 1053 -11.34 100.38 -23.94
C SER A 1053 -11.39 99.67 -25.30
N ASN A 1054 -12.54 99.69 -25.98
CA ASN A 1054 -12.79 98.94 -27.21
C ASN A 1054 -13.12 99.83 -28.41
N THR A 1055 -13.34 101.14 -28.22
CA THR A 1055 -13.68 102.10 -29.28
C THR A 1055 -13.24 103.51 -28.90
N GLU A 1056 -12.51 104.17 -29.80
CA GLU A 1056 -12.06 105.55 -29.66
C GLU A 1056 -12.55 106.41 -30.83
N TYR A 1057 -12.73 107.70 -30.54
CA TYR A 1057 -13.16 108.76 -31.45
C TYR A 1057 -12.15 109.92 -31.43
N ARG A 1058 -12.02 110.60 -32.58
CA ARG A 1058 -11.31 111.89 -32.71
C ARG A 1058 -12.01 112.78 -33.73
N VAL A 1059 -11.88 114.09 -33.57
CA VAL A 1059 -12.44 115.09 -34.49
C VAL A 1059 -11.31 115.85 -35.16
N VAL A 1060 -11.14 115.66 -36.46
CA VAL A 1060 -10.07 116.24 -37.29
C VAL A 1060 -10.65 117.19 -38.33
N GLN A 1061 -9.94 118.27 -38.67
CA GLN A 1061 -10.35 119.18 -39.74
C GLN A 1061 -10.08 118.54 -41.11
N VAL A 1062 -11.03 118.68 -42.03
CA VAL A 1062 -10.91 118.23 -43.42
C VAL A 1062 -10.74 119.45 -44.31
N GLY A 1063 -9.58 119.55 -44.95
CA GLY A 1063 -9.15 120.75 -45.67
C GLY A 1063 -8.74 121.88 -44.73
N THR A 1064 -8.54 123.07 -45.30
CA THR A 1064 -8.24 124.30 -44.56
C THR A 1064 -9.51 125.09 -44.26
N THR A 1065 -9.48 125.98 -43.26
CA THR A 1065 -10.56 126.96 -43.06
C THR A 1065 -10.75 127.77 -44.35
N THR A 1066 -11.99 127.88 -44.82
CA THR A 1066 -12.35 128.73 -45.96
C THR A 1066 -12.84 130.06 -45.44
N TYR A 1067 -12.26 131.16 -45.93
CA TYR A 1067 -12.68 132.52 -45.60
C TYR A 1067 -13.32 133.16 -46.81
N THR A 1068 -14.50 133.73 -46.61
CA THR A 1068 -15.21 134.51 -47.62
C THR A 1068 -15.24 135.97 -47.15
N PRO A 1069 -14.56 136.89 -47.84
CA PRO A 1069 -14.67 138.31 -47.55
C PRO A 1069 -16.09 138.80 -47.84
N VAL A 1070 -16.64 139.57 -46.90
CA VAL A 1070 -17.93 140.23 -46.93
C VAL A 1070 -17.67 141.71 -46.77
N GLN A 1071 -18.00 142.48 -47.80
CA GLN A 1071 -17.92 143.94 -47.78
C GLN A 1071 -19.17 144.50 -47.10
N VAL A 1072 -19.00 145.09 -45.91
CA VAL A 1072 -20.11 145.72 -45.18
C VAL A 1072 -20.18 147.20 -45.55
N ALA A 1073 -21.36 147.63 -45.98
CA ALA A 1073 -21.55 148.97 -46.54
C ALA A 1073 -21.50 150.09 -45.49
N SER A 1074 -21.05 151.27 -45.91
CA SER A 1074 -21.02 152.49 -45.10
C SER A 1074 -22.39 152.78 -44.46
N GLY A 1075 -22.39 153.01 -43.14
CA GLY A 1075 -23.59 153.31 -42.35
C GLY A 1075 -24.31 152.09 -41.77
N GLN A 1076 -23.88 150.87 -42.08
CA GLN A 1076 -24.51 149.64 -41.56
C GLN A 1076 -23.95 149.27 -40.18
N LEU A 1077 -24.83 148.89 -39.25
CA LEU A 1077 -24.44 148.38 -37.92
C LEU A 1077 -23.99 146.92 -38.05
N VAL A 1078 -22.81 146.61 -37.52
CA VAL A 1078 -22.31 145.24 -37.38
C VAL A 1078 -22.26 144.88 -35.91
N GLU A 1079 -22.89 143.75 -35.56
CA GLU A 1079 -22.82 143.17 -34.22
C GLU A 1079 -22.45 141.69 -34.31
N TYR A 1080 -21.42 141.26 -33.58
CA TYR A 1080 -21.09 139.85 -33.43
C TYR A 1080 -20.43 139.55 -32.08
N THR A 1081 -20.64 138.34 -31.57
CA THR A 1081 -19.98 137.84 -30.37
C THR A 1081 -18.64 137.18 -30.72
N TYR A 1082 -17.61 137.53 -29.95
CA TYR A 1082 -16.26 136.97 -30.03
C TYR A 1082 -15.80 136.49 -28.64
N VAL A 1083 -14.75 135.69 -28.59
CA VAL A 1083 -14.09 135.33 -27.32
C VAL A 1083 -13.27 136.54 -26.87
N LYS A 1084 -13.76 137.25 -25.85
CA LYS A 1084 -13.21 138.55 -25.42
C LYS A 1084 -12.04 138.38 -24.46
N SER A 1085 -12.12 137.43 -23.55
CA SER A 1085 -10.99 137.00 -22.74
C SER A 1085 -11.11 135.52 -22.41
N ILE A 1086 -9.97 134.83 -22.30
CA ILE A 1086 -9.91 133.59 -21.55
C ILE A 1086 -9.08 133.92 -20.32
N THR A 1087 -9.75 134.18 -19.20
CA THR A 1087 -9.09 134.50 -17.96
C THR A 1087 -8.51 133.23 -17.36
N TYR A 1088 -7.21 133.05 -17.55
CA TYR A 1088 -6.42 132.07 -16.80
C TYR A 1088 -6.37 132.53 -15.34
N VAL A 1089 -7.08 131.82 -14.46
CA VAL A 1089 -6.90 131.93 -13.01
C VAL A 1089 -5.57 131.23 -12.71
N PRO A 1090 -4.50 131.96 -12.34
CA PRO A 1090 -3.19 131.35 -12.20
C PRO A 1090 -3.14 130.43 -10.98
N ALA A 1091 -2.17 129.54 -11.04
CA ALA A 1091 -1.69 128.82 -9.88
C ALA A 1091 -0.94 129.76 -8.92
N GLU A 1092 -1.15 129.60 -7.60
CA GLU A 1092 -0.29 130.22 -6.58
C GLU A 1092 0.96 129.35 -6.33
N TYR A 1093 2.09 129.96 -5.96
CA TYR A 1093 3.36 129.25 -5.72
C TYR A 1093 4.18 129.80 -4.53
N GLU A 1094 4.86 128.93 -3.78
CA GLU A 1094 5.79 129.23 -2.67
C GLU A 1094 7.26 128.95 -3.06
N TRP A 1095 8.23 129.72 -2.56
CA TRP A 1095 9.65 129.55 -2.91
C TRP A 1095 10.27 128.30 -2.29
N VAL A 1096 10.90 127.46 -3.13
CA VAL A 1096 11.69 126.30 -2.72
C VAL A 1096 13.15 126.47 -3.19
N ASN A 1097 14.08 126.21 -2.28
CA ASN A 1097 15.53 126.36 -2.55
C ASN A 1097 16.03 125.40 -3.64
N GLY A 1098 17.22 125.71 -4.20
CA GLY A 1098 17.82 124.95 -5.30
C GLY A 1098 18.02 123.48 -4.98
N THR A 1099 17.63 122.62 -5.92
CA THR A 1099 17.68 121.17 -5.83
C THR A 1099 17.92 120.56 -7.20
N PHE A 1100 18.53 119.38 -7.22
CA PHE A 1100 18.61 118.56 -8.42
C PHE A 1100 17.21 118.33 -9.02
N LYS A 1101 17.04 118.54 -10.34
CA LYS A 1101 15.80 118.36 -11.12
C LYS A 1101 16.00 117.47 -12.34
N VAL A 1102 14.93 116.75 -12.68
CA VAL A 1102 14.87 115.80 -13.80
C VAL A 1102 15.17 116.46 -15.15
N LYS A 1103 16.07 115.84 -15.91
CA LYS A 1103 16.46 116.21 -17.27
C LYS A 1103 15.35 115.85 -18.29
N PRO A 1104 15.08 116.67 -19.33
CA PRO A 1104 14.04 116.37 -20.32
C PRO A 1104 14.30 115.05 -21.07
N HIS A 1105 13.25 114.23 -21.19
CA HIS A 1105 13.34 112.87 -21.75
C HIS A 1105 12.33 112.65 -22.88
N VAL A 1106 12.73 111.89 -23.90
CA VAL A 1106 11.91 111.56 -25.07
C VAL A 1106 11.57 110.06 -25.02
N PRO A 1107 10.28 109.68 -24.86
CA PRO A 1107 9.92 108.29 -24.68
C PRO A 1107 10.32 107.36 -25.84
N THR A 1108 10.97 106.27 -25.49
CA THR A 1108 11.35 105.19 -26.41
C THR A 1108 10.17 104.26 -26.70
N PRO A 1109 10.01 103.77 -27.95
CA PRO A 1109 8.96 102.84 -28.29
C PRO A 1109 9.15 101.48 -27.60
N MET A 1110 8.05 100.83 -27.23
CA MET A 1110 8.02 99.52 -26.57
C MET A 1110 8.79 98.46 -27.41
N PRO A 1111 9.73 97.69 -26.82
CA PRO A 1111 10.45 96.66 -27.55
C PRO A 1111 9.51 95.58 -28.08
N THR A 1112 9.68 95.22 -29.36
CA THR A 1112 8.84 94.25 -30.08
C THR A 1112 9.28 92.79 -29.91
N TYR A 1113 10.31 92.54 -29.11
CA TYR A 1113 10.87 91.23 -28.77
C TYR A 1113 10.78 91.01 -27.25
N PRO A 1114 10.66 89.76 -26.75
CA PRO A 1114 10.63 89.50 -25.31
C PRO A 1114 12.00 89.75 -24.65
N GLY A 1115 12.00 90.26 -23.41
CA GLY A 1115 13.22 90.47 -22.64
C GLY A 1115 13.89 89.16 -22.20
N THR A 1116 15.21 89.21 -22.07
CA THR A 1116 16.10 88.08 -21.73
C THR A 1116 16.26 87.84 -20.23
N SER A 1117 15.92 88.83 -19.39
CA SER A 1117 15.97 88.73 -17.92
C SER A 1117 14.97 89.67 -17.26
N ASN A 1118 14.41 89.28 -16.10
CA ASN A 1118 13.52 90.13 -15.32
C ASN A 1118 14.31 91.36 -14.79
N GLY A 1119 13.77 92.55 -14.99
CA GLY A 1119 14.50 93.80 -14.74
C GLY A 1119 15.40 94.27 -15.90
N GLN A 1120 15.43 93.58 -17.05
CA GLN A 1120 16.11 94.12 -18.24
C GLN A 1120 15.42 95.43 -18.64
N ILE A 1121 16.19 96.50 -18.83
CA ILE A 1121 15.68 97.78 -19.33
C ILE A 1121 16.12 97.99 -20.78
N VAL A 1122 15.18 98.39 -21.65
CA VAL A 1122 15.43 98.81 -23.04
C VAL A 1122 14.71 100.14 -23.26
N GLY A 1123 15.47 101.23 -23.20
CA GLY A 1123 14.90 102.57 -23.12
C GLY A 1123 14.08 102.72 -21.84
N ASP A 1124 12.78 102.96 -21.96
CA ASP A 1124 11.86 103.20 -20.85
C ASP A 1124 11.10 101.97 -20.40
N TRP A 1125 11.41 100.82 -20.97
CA TRP A 1125 10.64 99.60 -20.76
C TRP A 1125 11.49 98.61 -19.99
N GLU A 1126 11.01 98.21 -18.82
CA GLU A 1126 11.56 97.13 -18.01
C GLU A 1126 10.79 95.84 -18.30
N TRP A 1127 11.50 94.74 -18.52
CA TRP A 1127 10.88 93.42 -18.63
C TRP A 1127 10.50 92.92 -17.24
N THR A 1128 9.22 93.03 -16.89
CA THR A 1128 8.70 92.63 -15.58
C THR A 1128 8.00 91.26 -15.68
N THR A 1129 8.32 90.38 -14.74
CA THR A 1129 7.72 89.07 -14.55
C THR A 1129 6.78 89.06 -13.36
N PHE A 1130 5.51 88.67 -13.57
CA PHE A 1130 4.52 88.46 -12.51
C PHE A 1130 4.28 86.97 -12.30
N SER A 1131 4.38 86.49 -11.05
CA SER A 1131 4.18 85.08 -10.67
C SER A 1131 2.91 84.84 -9.85
N TRP A 1132 2.30 83.67 -10.01
CA TRP A 1132 1.22 83.15 -9.17
C TRP A 1132 1.25 81.62 -9.09
N THR A 1133 0.76 81.04 -8.00
CA THR A 1133 0.69 79.58 -7.82
C THR A 1133 -0.65 78.99 -8.24
N ILE A 1134 -0.64 77.83 -8.89
CA ILE A 1134 -1.84 77.00 -9.09
C ILE A 1134 -1.60 75.57 -8.55
N PRO A 1135 -2.63 74.90 -8.00
CA PRO A 1135 -2.52 73.49 -7.65
C PRO A 1135 -2.46 72.63 -8.92
N GLN A 1136 -1.41 71.82 -9.04
CA GLN A 1136 -1.22 70.82 -10.09
C GLN A 1136 -1.12 69.44 -9.44
N LEU A 1137 -1.90 68.48 -9.93
CA LEU A 1137 -1.84 67.10 -9.45
C LEU A 1137 -0.65 66.39 -10.10
N ASP A 1138 0.31 65.96 -9.29
CA ASP A 1138 1.19 64.86 -9.68
C ASP A 1138 0.42 63.55 -9.50
N LEU A 1139 0.45 62.67 -10.51
CA LEU A 1139 -0.23 61.38 -10.48
C LEU A 1139 0.59 60.30 -9.74
N GLY A 1140 1.82 60.64 -9.31
CA GLY A 1140 2.71 59.71 -8.63
C GLY A 1140 3.23 58.60 -9.54
N GLN A 1141 3.60 57.48 -8.92
CA GLN A 1141 4.27 56.37 -9.60
C GLN A 1141 3.71 55.02 -9.12
N TYR A 1142 3.23 54.20 -10.07
CA TYR A 1142 2.68 52.86 -9.92
C TYR A 1142 1.47 52.70 -8.96
N TRP A 1143 1.04 53.78 -8.29
CA TRP A 1143 -0.09 53.80 -7.34
C TRP A 1143 -1.38 53.21 -7.92
N PHE A 1144 -1.74 53.60 -9.14
CA PHE A 1144 -2.96 53.11 -9.80
C PHE A 1144 -2.84 51.67 -10.31
N TYR A 1145 -1.62 51.17 -10.55
CA TYR A 1145 -1.38 49.82 -11.08
C TYR A 1145 -1.64 48.74 -10.04
N TYR A 1146 -1.20 48.96 -8.80
CA TYR A 1146 -1.44 48.01 -7.70
C TYR A 1146 -2.85 48.10 -7.11
N GLY A 1147 -3.69 49.00 -7.62
CA GLY A 1147 -5.06 49.22 -7.18
C GLY A 1147 -5.16 50.23 -6.03
N ARG A 1148 -6.38 50.50 -5.57
CA ARG A 1148 -6.62 51.50 -4.52
C ARG A 1148 -5.98 51.07 -3.19
N PHE A 1149 -5.07 51.88 -2.68
CA PHE A 1149 -4.50 51.75 -1.35
C PHE A 1149 -5.44 52.26 -0.25
N SER A 1150 -5.40 51.63 0.93
CA SER A 1150 -5.91 52.19 2.18
C SER A 1150 -4.90 53.18 2.79
N ALA A 1151 -5.31 53.86 3.88
CA ALA A 1151 -4.32 54.45 4.78
C ALA A 1151 -3.43 53.35 5.39
N ILE A 1152 -2.17 53.71 5.67
CA ILE A 1152 -1.26 52.89 6.47
C ILE A 1152 -1.76 52.98 7.93
N THR A 1153 -2.07 51.83 8.53
CA THR A 1153 -2.71 51.75 9.86
C THR A 1153 -1.84 50.97 10.83
N ALA A 1154 -1.48 51.58 11.95
CA ALA A 1154 -0.82 50.95 13.08
C ALA A 1154 -1.84 50.22 13.99
N ASP A 1155 -1.57 48.96 14.30
CA ASP A 1155 -2.41 48.14 15.17
C ASP A 1155 -1.91 48.22 16.62
N PHE A 1156 -2.51 49.11 17.40
CA PHE A 1156 -2.17 49.30 18.81
C PHE A 1156 -2.67 48.18 19.73
N ALA A 1157 -3.56 47.29 19.27
CA ALA A 1157 -4.07 46.18 20.09
C ALA A 1157 -3.09 45.02 20.18
N HIS A 1158 -2.21 44.86 19.19
CA HIS A 1158 -1.22 43.77 19.09
C HIS A 1158 0.23 44.25 19.27
N VAL A 1159 0.43 45.37 19.98
CA VAL A 1159 1.75 45.92 20.29
C VAL A 1159 2.50 45.03 21.29
N THR A 1160 3.77 44.78 20.98
CA THR A 1160 4.69 44.07 21.88
C THR A 1160 5.93 44.92 22.18
N THR A 1161 6.72 44.51 23.15
CA THR A 1161 7.98 45.18 23.52
C THR A 1161 9.08 44.16 23.79
N ASN A 1162 10.34 44.58 23.84
CA ASN A 1162 11.44 43.71 24.29
C ASN A 1162 11.53 43.56 25.83
N LEU A 1163 10.55 44.07 26.57
CA LEU A 1163 10.53 44.05 28.04
C LEU A 1163 10.09 42.68 28.58
N LYS A 1164 11.05 41.90 29.08
CA LYS A 1164 10.75 40.55 29.63
C LYS A 1164 9.90 40.59 30.91
N TYR A 1165 10.08 41.61 31.76
CA TYR A 1165 9.50 41.66 33.11
C TYR A 1165 7.96 41.81 33.14
N ASN A 1166 7.37 42.37 32.08
CA ASN A 1166 5.92 42.51 31.91
C ASN A 1166 5.38 41.59 30.80
N GLY A 1167 6.11 40.52 30.45
CA GLY A 1167 5.67 39.54 29.47
C GLY A 1167 5.61 40.09 28.03
N TYR A 1168 6.54 40.96 27.64
CA TYR A 1168 6.64 41.56 26.30
C TYR A 1168 5.46 42.48 25.93
N THR A 1169 4.74 42.99 26.93
CA THR A 1169 3.59 43.89 26.72
C THR A 1169 4.01 45.36 26.76
N LEU A 1170 3.12 46.28 26.36
CA LEU A 1170 3.30 47.71 26.58
C LEU A 1170 3.04 48.04 28.06
N PRO A 1171 3.87 48.88 28.73
CA PRO A 1171 3.61 49.29 30.12
C PRO A 1171 2.25 50.00 30.26
N SER A 1172 1.50 49.70 31.33
CA SER A 1172 0.11 50.19 31.51
C SER A 1172 -0.05 51.70 31.69
N GLN A 1173 1.05 52.43 31.89
CA GLN A 1173 1.09 53.90 31.96
C GLN A 1173 1.50 54.55 30.63
N VAL A 1174 1.70 53.75 29.57
CA VAL A 1174 2.08 54.21 28.23
C VAL A 1174 0.88 54.09 27.29
N THR A 1175 0.61 55.17 26.54
CA THR A 1175 -0.37 55.18 25.45
C THR A 1175 0.31 55.53 24.12
N LEU A 1176 -0.26 54.99 23.04
CA LEU A 1176 0.17 55.22 21.66
C LEU A 1176 -1.01 55.75 20.84
N GLU A 1177 -0.77 56.74 19.99
CA GLU A 1177 -1.77 57.34 19.11
C GLU A 1177 -1.16 57.58 17.73
N GLN A 1178 -1.85 57.20 16.64
CA GLN A 1178 -1.38 57.48 15.28
C GLN A 1178 -1.96 58.82 14.79
N VAL A 1179 -1.10 59.75 14.41
CA VAL A 1179 -1.49 61.02 13.79
C VAL A 1179 -0.82 61.12 12.42
N GLY A 1180 -1.56 60.79 11.37
CA GLY A 1180 -1.05 60.68 10.01
C GLY A 1180 0.09 59.65 9.92
N ASN A 1181 1.31 60.14 9.72
CA ASN A 1181 2.52 59.35 9.45
C ASN A 1181 3.42 59.27 10.68
N THR A 1182 2.83 59.52 11.85
CA THR A 1182 3.53 59.59 13.12
C THR A 1182 2.82 58.75 14.18
N VAL A 1183 3.58 58.17 15.10
CA VAL A 1183 3.06 57.56 16.33
C VAL A 1183 3.50 58.42 17.51
N LYS A 1184 2.53 58.97 18.23
CA LYS A 1184 2.77 59.69 19.47
C LYS A 1184 2.93 58.70 20.63
N TYR A 1185 4.05 58.78 21.33
CA TYR A 1185 4.34 58.07 22.57
C TYR A 1185 4.04 58.97 23.78
N VAL A 1186 3.23 58.51 24.72
CA VAL A 1186 2.98 59.23 25.98
C VAL A 1186 3.12 58.27 27.15
N ASN A 1187 4.02 58.58 28.08
CA ASN A 1187 4.15 57.93 29.38
C ASN A 1187 3.61 58.88 30.46
N VAL A 1188 2.65 58.42 31.28
CA VAL A 1188 2.11 59.18 32.43
C VAL A 1188 2.60 58.65 33.79
N GLY A 1189 3.49 57.66 33.77
CA GLY A 1189 4.12 57.08 34.96
C GLY A 1189 5.41 57.79 35.38
N THR A 1190 6.24 57.09 36.14
CA THR A 1190 7.61 57.54 36.43
C THR A 1190 8.48 57.48 35.17
N PRO A 1191 9.45 58.40 34.99
CA PRO A 1191 10.40 58.34 33.89
C PRO A 1191 11.15 57.00 33.84
N ILE A 1192 11.38 56.49 32.64
CA ILE A 1192 12.07 55.20 32.43
C ILE A 1192 13.57 55.34 32.73
N GLY A 1193 14.15 54.30 33.33
CA GLY A 1193 15.58 54.29 33.71
C GLY A 1193 16.52 53.67 32.67
N TYR A 1194 15.98 53.11 31.58
CA TYR A 1194 16.74 52.42 30.54
C TYR A 1194 15.94 52.43 29.22
N ALA A 1195 16.65 52.26 28.09
CA ALA A 1195 16.03 52.23 26.78
C ALA A 1195 15.39 50.87 26.47
N TYR A 1196 14.26 50.87 25.75
CA TYR A 1196 13.56 49.66 25.32
C TYR A 1196 12.93 49.83 23.93
N GLU A 1197 12.45 48.75 23.34
CA GLU A 1197 11.84 48.76 21.99
C GLU A 1197 10.37 48.38 22.06
N ILE A 1198 9.57 49.07 21.22
CA ILE A 1198 8.16 48.82 20.96
C ILE A 1198 8.04 48.32 19.53
N TYR A 1199 7.37 47.19 19.35
CA TYR A 1199 7.08 46.58 18.06
C TYR A 1199 5.58 46.72 17.77
N ILE A 1200 5.26 47.51 16.75
CA ILE A 1200 3.89 47.86 16.38
C ILE A 1200 3.59 47.23 15.01
N PRO A 1201 2.64 46.28 14.90
CA PRO A 1201 2.21 45.79 13.60
C PRO A 1201 1.57 46.93 12.80
N VAL A 1202 1.96 47.08 11.53
CA VAL A 1202 1.44 48.11 10.62
C VAL A 1202 0.94 47.43 9.35
N THR A 1203 -0.20 47.90 8.83
CA THR A 1203 -0.88 47.28 7.68
C THR A 1203 -1.25 48.30 6.61
N VAL A 1204 -1.34 47.83 5.36
CA VAL A 1204 -1.97 48.57 4.25
C VAL A 1204 -2.66 47.59 3.30
N THR A 1205 -3.88 47.93 2.88
CA THR A 1205 -4.65 47.17 1.87
C THR A 1205 -4.46 47.78 0.50
N TYR A 1206 -4.29 46.93 -0.52
CA TYR A 1206 -4.19 47.28 -1.94
C TYR A 1206 -4.93 46.23 -2.80
N GLY A 1207 -4.85 46.33 -4.13
CA GLY A 1207 -5.65 45.51 -5.06
C GLY A 1207 -5.45 43.99 -4.95
N TRP A 1208 -4.35 43.51 -4.37
CA TRP A 1208 -4.07 42.08 -4.13
C TRP A 1208 -4.17 41.65 -2.67
N GLY A 1209 -4.72 42.47 -1.76
CA GLY A 1209 -4.96 42.11 -0.36
C GLY A 1209 -4.35 43.10 0.64
N THR A 1210 -4.18 42.66 1.89
CA THR A 1210 -3.56 43.46 2.95
C THR A 1210 -2.15 42.94 3.19
N THR A 1211 -1.15 43.80 3.00
CA THR A 1211 0.25 43.53 3.37
C THR A 1211 0.55 44.14 4.73
N SER A 1212 1.48 43.55 5.47
CA SER A 1212 1.84 43.95 6.83
C SER A 1212 3.34 44.00 7.04
N SER A 1213 3.74 44.76 8.06
CA SER A 1213 5.12 45.00 8.49
C SER A 1213 5.12 45.33 9.98
N VAL A 1214 6.30 45.56 10.57
CA VAL A 1214 6.43 45.93 11.99
C VAL A 1214 7.23 47.22 12.11
N LEU A 1215 6.60 48.28 12.61
CA LEU A 1215 7.28 49.51 13.00
C LEU A 1215 7.98 49.27 14.34
N THR A 1216 9.29 49.47 14.38
CA THR A 1216 10.08 49.36 15.61
C THR A 1216 10.44 50.75 16.11
N ILE A 1217 9.96 51.11 17.30
CA ILE A 1217 10.26 52.39 17.95
C ILE A 1217 11.13 52.12 19.18
N LYS A 1218 12.32 52.71 19.23
CA LYS A 1218 13.18 52.68 20.42
C LYS A 1218 12.88 53.86 21.34
N VAL A 1219 12.49 53.59 22.57
CA VAL A 1219 12.24 54.59 23.61
C VAL A 1219 13.52 54.79 24.43
N ASN A 1220 13.99 56.03 24.57
CA ASN A 1220 15.17 56.40 25.35
C ASN A 1220 14.78 57.15 26.65
N PRO A 1221 15.57 57.05 27.74
CA PRO A 1221 15.27 57.71 29.02
C PRO A 1221 15.45 59.24 28.99
N VAL A 1222 14.76 59.95 29.89
CA VAL A 1222 14.92 61.40 30.09
C VAL A 1222 16.35 61.73 30.58
N GLY A 1223 17.16 62.42 29.76
CA GLY A 1223 18.38 63.10 30.23
C GLY A 1223 19.71 62.35 30.03
N GLN A 1224 19.89 61.73 28.86
CA GLN A 1224 21.21 61.39 28.31
C GLN A 1224 21.49 62.23 27.06
#